data_AF-A0A2S3V1D9-F1
#
_entry.id   AF-A0A2S3V1D9-F1
#
_cell.length_a   1.000
_cell.length_b   1.000
_cell.length_c   1.000
_cell.angle_alpha   90.00
_cell.angle_beta   90.00
_cell.angle_gamma   90.00
#
_symmetry.space_group_name_H-M   'P 1'
#
loop_
_entity.id
_entity.type
_entity.pdbx_description
1 polymer ?
#
loop_
_entity_poly.entity_id
_entity_poly.type
_entity_poly.pdbx_seq_one_letter_code
_entity_poly.pdbx_strand_id
1 'polypeptide(L)'
;MPDLYKPFRLSCIQNVQPLADKHVLYATVYFGFSLSEPGSLLSEAEYMEKSTGHFPDGGFLDMGFPKECPELLIAGEARAPSGTSVKAQDLLVRVGPIEKRATVFGDRHWVKETDRIVLRDAEPFEAMPLTPAHAYGSETHPLNPDGRGHDPAYILDHFGHAALPNIENPDKLILQPADRPEPVLFGPLGHEHPLRKSKLGDPRAQWLTTTFPGMPPGFENAYFNVAPLDQRTSGSLTGDEPVTVVGMSGTDPVINSALPGLRPRLVAIHDRKAERFTDLDLRLETVWIFGTGGFGGLYYRAAIRADDDKVSNVVALVVGAERLSDAPRPAEYYAEVFRLRSDPAEGALHTLNDTQLMPPMSQAEAEELKLRSDAYSESIAAKFDKQFQFAADKMIKDSKLPAMFLPKETLPKAPRLPLPNPKDLAAGKIDLAKTVKDLLAAMGAAHAQFDALRTTEFAKLSAKGIPVPKDATAVIQKAIETNDPNAKQLIEAAARLDDLGSNFGKIGKKLLKDEEARTATSIQPLAEMDPEVDQAALDSIDEILKTLPGSSAGGEDVFHLAKARALALPEADPFYEMQQRLKEFSQQASDAPLAPRGGEQVAPDDALSDPKFLEAKPIDVASIAAGMKEMSAAAQKGAQKIDALLADILPSSAGGELPPVMEALKARAKMPVPKPDVKSVADILKKGQDAAETTEEIFFAELDEEARGFLLSGDHERTYIPEPVYPLENYAQSVRDRLGRLIVDHVAAGTSFARRDIANANLAGADLQGLDLQGVLMEQSDLTSANIQGSNFSGGALTAVVLANANASDCDFSRTNLAKANAVNAKLDRSRFSDRLLLEANFASASMKQASFSGLVAQNCSFSDADLSGAIFENCVFNTCNLTDARFDGAKFVKCMFIECAAENSSWAKAGFDRQLFVKLSARSSRWDEAVFDRSTFVGKSQLPESSFKGIRMLVSSFLEANLSLCCFRKSDVRDGLFLGCNMQSTDFRVSRARKAVFNESDLRHSDFFGTDLMEAQLNSSDARFTSFRGASLYSANLRGAQVASADLTHANLGHTLLELPAS
;
A
#
# COMPACT_ATOMS: atom_id res chain seq x y z
N MET A 1 -24.21 -6.28 0.14
CA MET A 1 -24.30 -4.81 0.03
C MET A 1 -24.45 -4.44 -1.45
N PRO A 2 -25.36 -3.52 -1.80
CA PRO A 2 -25.57 -3.06 -3.17
C PRO A 2 -24.35 -2.38 -3.80
N ASP A 3 -24.20 -2.49 -5.12
CA ASP A 3 -23.17 -1.78 -5.88
C ASP A 3 -23.37 -0.26 -5.79
N LEU A 4 -22.31 0.54 -5.69
CA LEU A 4 -22.41 1.99 -5.54
C LEU A 4 -21.90 2.73 -6.79
N TYR A 5 -22.78 3.49 -7.43
CA TYR A 5 -22.46 4.35 -8.58
C TYR A 5 -22.55 5.81 -8.16
N LYS A 6 -21.41 6.50 -8.11
CA LYS A 6 -21.30 7.86 -7.55
C LYS A 6 -20.32 8.74 -8.33
N PRO A 7 -20.40 10.09 -8.20
CA PRO A 7 -19.34 10.99 -8.62
C PRO A 7 -18.18 11.03 -7.60
N PHE A 8 -17.05 11.64 -7.94
CA PHE A 8 -15.87 11.71 -7.06
C PHE A 8 -16.06 12.58 -5.80
N ARG A 9 -16.99 13.53 -5.85
CA ARG A 9 -17.19 14.53 -4.79
C ARG A 9 -18.23 14.12 -3.74
N LEU A 10 -19.04 13.11 -4.05
CA LEU A 10 -20.04 12.57 -3.13
C LEU A 10 -19.64 11.16 -2.72
N SER A 11 -20.05 10.79 -1.53
CA SER A 11 -19.89 9.43 -1.03
C SER A 11 -21.15 8.97 -0.30
N CYS A 12 -21.21 7.69 0.04
CA CYS A 12 -22.39 7.07 0.63
C CYS A 12 -22.01 6.02 1.67
N ILE A 13 -22.43 6.24 2.92
CA ILE A 13 -22.33 5.24 3.99
C ILE A 13 -23.57 4.34 3.93
N GLN A 14 -23.35 3.03 3.93
CA GLN A 14 -24.42 2.02 3.88
C GLN A 14 -24.46 1.25 5.21
N ASN A 15 -25.62 1.25 5.87
CA ASN A 15 -25.79 0.56 7.15
C ASN A 15 -27.12 -0.21 7.18
N VAL A 16 -27.08 -1.50 7.53
CA VAL A 16 -28.27 -2.36 7.51
C VAL A 16 -28.67 -2.69 8.94
N GLN A 17 -29.94 -2.43 9.27
CA GLN A 17 -30.48 -2.69 10.59
C GLN A 17 -31.64 -3.69 10.53
N PRO A 18 -31.65 -4.73 11.38
CA PRO A 18 -32.83 -5.57 11.56
C PRO A 18 -33.90 -4.78 12.33
N LEU A 19 -35.10 -4.73 11.78
CA LEU A 19 -36.28 -4.12 12.38
C LEU A 19 -37.42 -5.16 12.44
N ALA A 20 -37.51 -5.85 13.58
CA ALA A 20 -38.49 -6.91 13.84
C ALA A 20 -38.48 -8.03 12.76
N ASP A 21 -39.43 -8.01 11.81
CA ASP A 21 -39.62 -8.99 10.74
C ASP A 21 -38.98 -8.57 9.39
N LYS A 22 -38.26 -7.44 9.36
CA LYS A 22 -37.71 -6.82 8.14
C LYS A 22 -36.30 -6.30 8.36
N HIS A 23 -35.60 -6.00 7.27
CA HIS A 23 -34.34 -5.28 7.30
C HIS A 23 -34.54 -3.88 6.69
N VAL A 24 -33.76 -2.91 7.14
CA VAL A 24 -33.75 -1.54 6.59
C VAL A 24 -32.31 -1.17 6.26
N LEU A 25 -32.06 -0.78 5.02
CA LEU A 25 -30.80 -0.17 4.58
C LEU A 25 -30.91 1.35 4.75
N TYR A 26 -30.10 1.90 5.64
CA TYR A 26 -29.84 3.32 5.72
C TYR A 26 -28.69 3.70 4.80
N ALA A 27 -28.94 4.64 3.90
CA ALA A 27 -27.95 5.19 2.98
C ALA A 27 -27.73 6.66 3.33
N THR A 28 -26.52 7.01 3.76
CA THR A 28 -26.15 8.39 4.13
C THR A 28 -25.24 8.96 3.05
N VAL A 29 -25.78 9.82 2.18
CA VAL A 29 -25.03 10.55 1.16
C VAL A 29 -24.37 11.77 1.79
N TYR A 30 -23.06 11.94 1.60
CA TYR A 30 -22.33 13.08 2.16
C TYR A 30 -21.32 13.68 1.18
N PHE A 31 -20.97 14.95 1.43
CA PHE A 31 -19.97 15.70 0.69
C PHE A 31 -19.45 16.89 1.51
N GLY A 32 -18.23 17.33 1.21
CA GLY A 32 -17.59 18.51 1.80
C GLY A 32 -17.71 19.75 0.93
N PHE A 33 -17.71 20.94 1.53
CA PHE A 33 -17.80 22.23 0.83
C PHE A 33 -16.92 23.31 1.47
N SER A 34 -16.51 24.29 0.67
CA SER A 34 -15.78 25.47 1.16
C SER A 34 -16.70 26.51 1.79
N LEU A 35 -16.31 27.09 2.94
CA LEU A 35 -17.05 28.21 3.53
C LEU A 35 -16.83 29.53 2.78
N SER A 36 -15.70 29.72 2.12
CA SER A 36 -15.44 30.93 1.31
C SER A 36 -16.16 30.88 -0.05
N GLU A 37 -16.32 29.67 -0.60
CA GLU A 37 -16.99 29.42 -1.88
C GLU A 37 -17.97 28.24 -1.76
N PRO A 38 -19.21 28.46 -1.25
CA PRO A 38 -20.15 27.37 -0.96
C PRO A 38 -20.47 26.42 -2.11
N GLY A 39 -20.47 26.92 -3.34
CA GLY A 39 -20.69 26.08 -4.54
C GLY A 39 -19.49 25.19 -4.90
N SER A 40 -18.32 25.42 -4.29
CA SER A 40 -17.10 24.66 -4.51
C SER A 40 -17.04 23.48 -3.54
N LEU A 41 -17.37 22.30 -4.08
CA LEU A 41 -17.32 21.05 -3.34
C LEU A 41 -15.90 20.48 -3.29
N LEU A 42 -15.52 19.98 -2.13
CA LEU A 42 -14.27 19.26 -1.92
C LEU A 42 -14.37 17.86 -2.52
N SER A 43 -13.24 17.30 -2.95
CA SER A 43 -13.20 15.87 -3.28
C SER A 43 -13.37 15.01 -2.03
N GLU A 44 -13.80 13.75 -2.16
CA GLU A 44 -13.93 12.85 -1.01
C GLU A 44 -12.61 12.69 -0.25
N ALA A 45 -11.50 12.53 -0.97
CA ALA A 45 -10.17 12.40 -0.37
C ALA A 45 -9.75 13.67 0.39
N GLU A 46 -9.95 14.85 -0.22
CA GLU A 46 -9.64 16.13 0.40
C GLU A 46 -10.48 16.40 1.65
N TYR A 47 -11.78 16.07 1.61
CA TYR A 47 -12.65 16.21 2.77
C TYR A 47 -12.25 15.29 3.92
N MET A 48 -11.86 14.05 3.62
CA MET A 48 -11.37 13.10 4.63
C MET A 48 -10.04 13.55 5.24
N GLU A 49 -9.08 13.96 4.41
CA GLU A 49 -7.79 14.47 4.86
C GLU A 49 -7.95 15.70 5.76
N LYS A 50 -8.71 16.71 5.31
CA LYS A 50 -8.91 17.95 6.06
C LYS A 50 -9.69 17.77 7.35
N SER A 51 -10.70 16.89 7.38
CA SER A 51 -11.52 16.70 8.58
C SER A 51 -10.81 15.94 9.71
N THR A 52 -9.88 15.02 9.36
CA THR A 52 -9.19 14.16 10.35
C THR A 52 -8.45 14.97 11.42
N GLY A 53 -7.80 16.08 11.05
CA GLY A 53 -7.05 16.93 11.99
C GLY A 53 -7.90 17.79 12.93
N HIS A 54 -9.24 17.75 12.82
CA HIS A 54 -10.15 18.55 13.64
C HIS A 54 -11.00 17.73 14.62
N PHE A 55 -10.89 16.40 14.64
CA PHE A 55 -11.67 15.57 15.55
C PHE A 55 -11.05 15.48 16.94
N PRO A 56 -11.87 15.46 18.01
CA PRO A 56 -11.42 14.96 19.31
C PRO A 56 -11.12 13.45 19.23
N ASP A 57 -10.28 12.94 20.13
CA ASP A 57 -9.89 11.53 20.17
C ASP A 57 -11.11 10.59 20.14
N GLY A 58 -11.14 9.66 19.17
CA GLY A 58 -12.27 8.74 18.97
C GLY A 58 -13.50 9.33 18.27
N GLY A 59 -13.40 10.54 17.72
CA GLY A 59 -14.44 11.18 16.92
C GLY A 59 -14.67 10.48 15.57
N PHE A 60 -15.92 10.50 15.10
CA PHE A 60 -16.33 10.01 13.78
C PHE A 60 -17.17 11.08 13.06
N LEU A 61 -17.20 11.03 11.73
CA LEU A 61 -17.97 11.94 10.88
C LEU A 61 -19.48 11.75 11.04
N ASP A 62 -19.95 10.50 10.94
CA ASP A 62 -21.34 10.10 11.17
C ASP A 62 -21.42 8.58 11.40
N MET A 63 -22.38 8.08 12.19
CA MET A 63 -22.56 6.64 12.44
C MET A 63 -23.42 5.92 11.37
N GLY A 64 -24.01 6.64 10.42
CA GLY A 64 -24.84 6.04 9.37
C GLY A 64 -26.24 5.60 9.84
N PHE A 65 -26.65 5.93 11.07
CA PHE A 65 -27.93 5.55 11.68
C PHE A 65 -28.88 6.74 11.86
N PRO A 66 -30.20 6.55 11.67
CA PRO A 66 -31.19 7.63 11.60
C PRO A 66 -31.20 8.51 12.85
N LYS A 67 -31.29 9.83 12.62
CA LYS A 67 -31.36 10.84 13.69
C LYS A 67 -32.80 11.33 13.87
N GLU A 68 -33.16 11.70 15.09
CA GLU A 68 -34.49 12.22 15.38
C GLU A 68 -34.69 13.59 14.72
N CYS A 69 -33.67 14.44 14.84
CA CYS A 69 -33.68 15.81 14.34
C CYS A 69 -32.34 16.21 13.70
N PRO A 70 -32.32 17.25 12.84
CA PRO A 70 -31.07 17.75 12.28
C PRO A 70 -30.18 18.38 13.36
N GLU A 71 -28.87 18.19 13.18
CA GLU A 71 -27.87 18.69 14.12
C GLU A 71 -26.69 19.40 13.43
N LEU A 72 -26.09 20.32 14.16
CA LEU A 72 -24.88 21.05 13.82
C LEU A 72 -23.73 20.54 14.68
N LEU A 73 -22.63 20.14 14.06
CA LEU A 73 -21.40 19.78 14.73
C LEU A 73 -20.33 20.79 14.38
N ILE A 74 -19.68 21.33 15.41
CA ILE A 74 -18.68 22.39 15.29
C ILE A 74 -17.38 21.85 15.84
N ALA A 75 -16.31 21.96 15.06
CA ALA A 75 -14.97 21.56 15.47
C ALA A 75 -13.91 22.59 15.03
N GLY A 76 -12.77 22.56 15.72
CA GLY A 76 -11.65 23.47 15.52
C GLY A 76 -11.34 24.26 16.79
N GLU A 77 -10.89 25.49 16.59
CA GLU A 77 -10.30 26.33 17.63
C GLU A 77 -10.87 27.73 17.54
N ALA A 78 -10.89 28.42 18.68
CA ALA A 78 -11.04 29.86 18.70
C ALA A 78 -9.71 30.48 18.24
N ARG A 79 -9.72 31.29 17.19
CA ARG A 79 -8.52 31.94 16.63
C ARG A 79 -8.61 33.45 16.78
N ALA A 80 -7.56 34.04 17.34
CA ALA A 80 -7.43 35.49 17.43
C ALA A 80 -7.16 36.09 16.02
N PRO A 81 -7.54 37.35 15.76
CA PRO A 81 -7.21 38.01 14.50
C PRO A 81 -5.70 38.02 14.24
N SER A 82 -5.31 37.76 12.98
CA SER A 82 -3.91 37.57 12.57
C SER A 82 -2.98 38.68 13.08
N GLY A 83 -1.90 38.28 13.76
CA GLY A 83 -0.89 39.20 14.31
C GLY A 83 -1.27 39.83 15.66
N THR A 84 -2.32 39.33 16.34
CA THR A 84 -2.71 39.79 17.67
C THR A 84 -3.04 38.62 18.61
N SER A 85 -2.49 38.61 19.82
CA SER A 85 -2.95 37.72 20.89
C SER A 85 -4.03 38.44 21.72
N VAL A 86 -5.10 37.73 22.08
CA VAL A 86 -6.22 38.29 22.85
C VAL A 86 -6.37 37.53 24.17
N LYS A 87 -6.84 38.21 25.22
CA LYS A 87 -7.14 37.56 26.52
C LYS A 87 -8.51 36.89 26.55
N ALA A 88 -9.44 37.40 25.74
CA ALA A 88 -10.79 36.90 25.60
C ALA A 88 -11.34 37.26 24.21
N GLN A 89 -12.20 36.40 23.65
CA GLN A 89 -12.95 36.68 22.43
C GLN A 89 -14.30 35.97 22.41
N ASP A 90 -15.28 36.56 21.75
CA ASP A 90 -16.58 35.92 21.52
C ASP A 90 -16.55 35.07 20.24
N LEU A 91 -17.28 33.97 20.30
CA LEU A 91 -17.46 33.01 19.22
C LEU A 91 -18.95 32.86 18.91
N LEU A 92 -19.27 32.83 17.61
CA LEU A 92 -20.62 32.56 17.10
C LEU A 92 -20.51 31.62 15.91
N VAL A 93 -21.23 30.50 15.96
CA VAL A 93 -21.56 29.73 14.75
C VAL A 93 -23.06 29.68 14.60
N ARG A 94 -23.56 30.14 13.46
CA ARG A 94 -24.98 30.07 13.11
C ARG A 94 -25.13 29.36 11.77
N VAL A 95 -26.02 28.38 11.70
CA VAL A 95 -26.46 27.72 10.46
C VAL A 95 -27.99 27.72 10.46
N GLY A 96 -28.59 28.57 9.64
CA GLY A 96 -30.04 28.75 9.60
C GLY A 96 -30.62 29.04 11.00
N PRO A 97 -31.50 28.18 11.54
CA PRO A 97 -32.11 28.38 12.86
C PRO A 97 -31.21 27.96 14.05
N ILE A 98 -30.10 27.26 13.81
CA ILE A 98 -29.21 26.76 14.88
C ILE A 98 -28.14 27.81 15.16
N GLU A 99 -27.94 28.16 16.43
CA GLU A 99 -26.94 29.13 16.86
C GLU A 99 -26.21 28.66 18.12
N LYS A 100 -24.87 28.63 18.03
CA LYS A 100 -23.97 28.38 19.17
C LYS A 100 -23.18 29.63 19.47
N ARG A 101 -23.18 30.06 20.74
CA ARG A 101 -22.36 31.17 21.25
C ARG A 101 -21.46 30.69 22.39
N ALA A 102 -20.26 31.24 22.45
CA ALA A 102 -19.33 31.05 23.57
C ALA A 102 -18.46 32.30 23.74
N THR A 103 -18.02 32.58 24.95
CA THR A 103 -16.88 33.48 25.20
C THR A 103 -15.68 32.61 25.55
N VAL A 104 -14.57 32.83 24.84
CA VAL A 104 -13.35 32.04 24.97
C VAL A 104 -12.27 32.90 25.60
N PHE A 105 -11.67 32.41 26.69
CA PHE A 105 -10.60 33.05 27.43
C PHE A 105 -9.29 32.28 27.28
N GLY A 106 -8.17 32.98 27.37
CA GLY A 106 -6.89 32.30 27.61
C GLY A 106 -6.84 31.73 29.03
N ASP A 107 -5.74 31.06 29.38
CA ASP A 107 -5.66 30.35 30.66
C ASP A 107 -5.84 31.30 31.85
N ARG A 108 -6.72 30.90 32.78
CA ARG A 108 -7.14 31.69 33.94
C ARG A 108 -7.25 30.82 35.18
N HIS A 109 -6.88 31.38 36.32
CA HIS A 109 -6.76 30.65 37.58
C HIS A 109 -7.37 31.45 38.74
N TRP A 110 -8.02 30.74 39.65
CA TRP A 110 -8.24 31.18 41.02
C TRP A 110 -6.93 31.05 41.79
N VAL A 111 -6.57 32.05 42.59
CA VAL A 111 -5.40 31.98 43.48
C VAL A 111 -5.82 32.35 44.90
N LYS A 112 -5.40 31.55 45.88
CA LYS A 112 -5.64 31.80 47.30
C LYS A 112 -4.52 32.69 47.86
N GLU A 113 -4.82 33.96 48.07
CA GLU A 113 -4.00 34.89 48.85
C GLU A 113 -4.36 34.75 50.36
N THR A 114 -3.52 35.29 51.25
CA THR A 114 -3.54 35.04 52.71
C THR A 114 -4.93 35.12 53.37
N ASP A 115 -5.84 35.95 52.87
CA ASP A 115 -7.20 36.16 53.40
C ASP A 115 -8.31 36.17 52.33
N ARG A 116 -8.00 35.92 51.04
CA ARG A 116 -8.97 36.04 49.94
C ARG A 116 -8.64 35.18 48.73
N ILE A 117 -9.67 34.79 47.96
CA ILE A 117 -9.52 34.13 46.66
C ILE A 117 -9.66 35.21 45.58
N VAL A 118 -8.69 35.29 44.66
CA VAL A 118 -8.64 36.29 43.59
C VAL A 118 -8.63 35.58 42.23
N LEU A 119 -9.41 36.09 41.28
CA LEU A 119 -9.33 35.70 39.88
C LEU A 119 -8.12 36.40 39.24
N ARG A 120 -7.20 35.64 38.67
CA ARG A 120 -6.11 36.22 37.86
C ARG A 120 -6.63 36.59 36.46
N ASP A 121 -6.05 37.64 35.89
CA ASP A 121 -6.27 38.00 34.49
C ASP A 121 -5.96 36.81 33.58
N ALA A 122 -6.78 36.62 32.54
CA ALA A 122 -6.52 35.60 31.53
C ALA A 122 -5.21 35.89 30.78
N GLU A 123 -4.46 34.84 30.50
CA GLU A 123 -3.27 34.89 29.66
C GLU A 123 -3.67 35.17 28.19
N PRO A 124 -2.88 35.92 27.41
CA PRO A 124 -3.15 36.09 25.98
C PRO A 124 -3.01 34.75 25.23
N PHE A 125 -3.89 34.49 24.26
CA PHE A 125 -3.81 33.35 23.36
C PHE A 125 -3.96 33.78 21.89
N GLU A 126 -3.36 33.01 20.98
CA GLU A 126 -3.57 33.12 19.53
C GLU A 126 -4.54 32.05 19.01
N ALA A 127 -4.54 30.88 19.64
CA ALA A 127 -5.41 29.76 19.37
C ALA A 127 -5.85 29.11 20.68
N MET A 128 -7.14 28.77 20.82
CA MET A 128 -7.69 28.06 21.97
C MET A 128 -8.57 26.90 21.49
N PRO A 129 -8.20 25.64 21.75
CA PRO A 129 -8.96 24.48 21.31
C PRO A 129 -10.39 24.41 21.87
N LEU A 130 -11.37 24.10 21.01
CA LEU A 130 -12.77 23.94 21.42
C LEU A 130 -13.05 22.49 21.83
N THR A 131 -12.44 22.02 22.91
CA THR A 131 -12.59 20.63 23.38
C THR A 131 -13.28 20.55 24.74
N PRO A 132 -13.86 19.39 25.11
CA PRO A 132 -14.47 19.18 26.44
C PRO A 132 -13.53 19.54 27.59
N ALA A 133 -12.23 19.31 27.42
CA ALA A 133 -11.20 19.62 28.41
C ALA A 133 -11.04 21.12 28.71
N HIS A 134 -11.47 22.00 27.81
CA HIS A 134 -11.41 23.45 27.96
C HIS A 134 -12.74 24.04 28.45
N ALA A 135 -13.80 23.22 28.56
CA ALA A 135 -15.10 23.62 29.06
C ALA A 135 -15.26 23.31 30.56
N TYR A 136 -16.30 23.88 31.17
CA TYR A 136 -16.61 23.68 32.58
C TYR A 136 -16.78 22.20 32.94
N GLY A 137 -16.17 21.71 34.01
CA GLY A 137 -16.30 20.31 34.42
C GLY A 137 -15.22 19.85 35.39
N SER A 138 -15.21 18.55 35.63
CA SER A 138 -14.24 17.80 36.45
C SER A 138 -14.56 16.32 36.34
N GLU A 139 -13.67 15.42 36.76
CA GLU A 139 -13.89 13.97 36.76
C GLU A 139 -15.23 13.52 37.37
N THR A 140 -15.72 14.25 38.40
CA THR A 140 -16.99 13.96 39.07
C THR A 140 -18.22 14.65 38.46
N HIS A 141 -18.04 15.49 37.43
CA HIS A 141 -19.12 16.28 36.84
C HIS A 141 -19.87 15.47 35.76
N PRO A 142 -21.20 15.26 35.90
CA PRO A 142 -21.92 14.27 35.10
C PRO A 142 -22.03 14.62 33.61
N LEU A 143 -21.97 15.91 33.25
CA LEU A 143 -22.10 16.37 31.85
C LEU A 143 -20.76 16.58 31.15
N ASN A 144 -19.65 16.65 31.89
CA ASN A 144 -18.33 16.88 31.31
C ASN A 144 -17.23 16.38 32.28
N PRO A 145 -16.98 15.07 32.32
CA PRO A 145 -15.96 14.49 33.20
C PRO A 145 -14.54 14.96 32.86
N ASP A 146 -14.29 15.30 31.59
CA ASP A 146 -12.96 15.72 31.12
C ASP A 146 -12.70 17.22 31.33
N GLY A 147 -13.71 17.98 31.76
CA GLY A 147 -13.64 19.43 31.90
C GLY A 147 -12.85 19.94 33.10
N ARG A 148 -12.77 21.28 33.23
CA ARG A 148 -12.06 21.96 34.32
C ARG A 148 -12.91 23.05 35.00
N GLY A 149 -12.52 23.42 36.22
CA GLY A 149 -13.12 24.52 36.99
C GLY A 149 -14.35 24.18 37.84
N HIS A 150 -14.79 22.91 37.88
CA HIS A 150 -15.78 22.46 38.85
C HIS A 150 -15.13 22.19 40.24
N ASP A 151 -15.87 22.54 41.30
CA ASP A 151 -15.44 22.44 42.71
C ASP A 151 -14.02 22.94 43.06
N PRO A 152 -13.71 24.22 42.75
CA PRO A 152 -12.37 24.77 42.95
C PRO A 152 -11.97 24.88 44.43
N ALA A 153 -12.90 24.80 45.37
CA ALA A 153 -12.63 24.93 46.81
C ALA A 153 -11.64 23.87 47.32
N TYR A 154 -11.84 22.60 46.94
CA TYR A 154 -10.93 21.51 47.30
C TYR A 154 -9.54 21.75 46.70
N ILE A 155 -9.47 22.13 45.42
CA ILE A 155 -8.22 22.34 44.69
C ILE A 155 -7.44 23.54 45.28
N LEU A 156 -8.13 24.64 45.60
CA LEU A 156 -7.54 25.83 46.21
C LEU A 156 -7.00 25.56 47.61
N ASP A 157 -7.66 24.71 48.40
CA ASP A 157 -7.21 24.35 49.75
C ASP A 157 -5.96 23.46 49.74
N HIS A 158 -5.76 22.65 48.69
CA HIS A 158 -4.63 21.72 48.60
C HIS A 158 -3.45 22.26 47.78
N PHE A 159 -3.71 23.05 46.73
CA PHE A 159 -2.70 23.49 45.77
C PHE A 159 -2.52 25.01 45.70
N GLY A 160 -3.38 25.80 46.37
CA GLY A 160 -3.29 27.26 46.40
C GLY A 160 -3.70 27.97 45.10
N HIS A 161 -3.93 27.23 44.02
CA HIS A 161 -4.44 27.72 42.73
C HIS A 161 -5.34 26.68 42.06
N ALA A 162 -6.36 27.12 41.32
CA ALA A 162 -7.28 26.25 40.59
C ALA A 162 -7.61 26.83 39.21
N ALA A 163 -7.46 26.03 38.15
CA ALA A 163 -7.76 26.44 36.78
C ALA A 163 -9.27 26.66 36.57
N LEU A 164 -9.61 27.64 35.74
CA LEU A 164 -10.96 27.88 35.23
C LEU A 164 -11.09 27.34 33.80
N PRO A 165 -12.31 27.04 33.33
CA PRO A 165 -12.51 26.73 31.92
C PRO A 165 -12.15 27.94 31.04
N ASN A 166 -11.72 27.63 29.83
CA ASN A 166 -11.45 28.61 28.78
C ASN A 166 -12.73 28.92 28.00
N ILE A 167 -13.68 27.98 27.93
CA ILE A 167 -14.91 28.11 27.16
C ILE A 167 -16.08 28.33 28.11
N GLU A 168 -16.72 29.49 28.02
CA GLU A 168 -17.84 29.87 28.88
C GLU A 168 -19.06 30.34 28.09
N ASN A 169 -20.22 30.28 28.76
CA ASN A 169 -21.45 30.82 28.21
C ASN A 169 -21.43 32.36 28.39
N PRO A 170 -21.56 33.17 27.31
CA PRO A 170 -21.52 34.63 27.40
C PRO A 170 -22.59 35.20 28.35
N ASP A 171 -23.72 34.51 28.50
CA ASP A 171 -24.83 34.92 29.35
C ASP A 171 -24.65 34.49 30.82
N LYS A 172 -23.66 33.63 31.12
CA LYS A 172 -23.41 33.04 32.45
C LYS A 172 -21.92 32.82 32.71
N LEU A 173 -21.13 33.91 32.69
CA LEU A 173 -19.70 33.87 32.99
C LEU A 173 -19.42 33.48 34.45
N ILE A 174 -18.28 32.82 34.68
CA ILE A 174 -17.78 32.48 36.02
C ILE A 174 -17.06 33.69 36.61
N LEU A 175 -17.66 34.28 37.63
CA LEU A 175 -17.18 35.50 38.31
C LEU A 175 -16.72 35.23 39.75
N GLN A 176 -17.16 34.13 40.35
CA GLN A 176 -16.79 33.70 41.70
C GLN A 176 -16.65 32.16 41.79
N PRO A 177 -15.85 31.61 42.73
CA PRO A 177 -15.64 30.16 42.87
C PRO A 177 -16.91 29.35 43.16
N ALA A 178 -17.99 30.01 43.59
CA ALA A 178 -19.29 29.39 43.88
C ALA A 178 -20.16 29.20 42.63
N ASP A 179 -19.82 29.80 41.49
CA ASP A 179 -20.62 29.67 40.28
C ASP A 179 -20.54 28.22 39.74
N ARG A 180 -21.68 27.73 39.22
CA ARG A 180 -21.85 26.37 38.68
C ARG A 180 -22.59 26.43 37.33
N PRO A 181 -22.00 26.99 36.26
CA PRO A 181 -22.65 27.02 34.94
C PRO A 181 -22.72 25.61 34.31
N GLU A 182 -23.56 25.46 33.28
CA GLU A 182 -23.51 24.26 32.45
C GLU A 182 -22.31 24.29 31.49
N PRO A 183 -21.71 23.13 31.16
CA PRO A 183 -20.60 23.07 30.21
C PRO A 183 -21.01 23.49 28.81
N VAL A 184 -20.24 24.40 28.21
CA VAL A 184 -20.38 24.77 26.80
C VAL A 184 -19.54 23.81 25.95
N LEU A 185 -20.18 22.77 25.42
CA LEU A 185 -19.53 21.72 24.64
C LEU A 185 -19.61 21.97 23.13
N PHE A 186 -18.58 21.51 22.42
CA PHE A 186 -18.43 21.48 20.96
C PHE A 186 -18.14 20.04 20.51
N GLY A 187 -18.38 19.74 19.24
CA GLY A 187 -18.20 18.40 18.69
C GLY A 187 -19.21 17.35 19.19
N PRO A 188 -18.95 16.07 18.90
CA PRO A 188 -19.86 14.97 19.25
C PRO A 188 -19.76 14.61 20.73
N LEU A 189 -20.91 14.44 21.40
CA LEU A 189 -21.01 13.94 22.77
C LEU A 189 -20.63 12.46 22.83
N GLY A 190 -19.82 12.08 23.81
CA GLY A 190 -19.41 10.68 24.06
C GLY A 190 -20.58 9.74 24.39
N HIS A 191 -20.38 8.43 24.20
CA HIS A 191 -21.44 7.41 24.37
C HIS A 191 -21.98 7.33 25.81
N GLU A 192 -21.14 7.57 26.81
CA GLU A 192 -21.54 7.61 28.23
C GLU A 192 -22.21 8.92 28.65
N HIS A 193 -22.27 9.93 27.79
CA HIS A 193 -22.87 11.22 28.14
C HIS A 193 -24.36 11.02 28.53
N PRO A 194 -24.86 11.60 29.64
CA PRO A 194 -26.21 11.32 30.16
C PRO A 194 -27.35 11.51 29.14
N LEU A 195 -27.22 12.52 28.26
CA LEU A 195 -28.18 12.76 27.17
C LEU A 195 -28.28 11.59 26.18
N ARG A 196 -27.19 10.87 25.94
CA ARG A 196 -27.15 9.71 25.04
C ARG A 196 -27.46 8.44 25.79
N LYS A 197 -26.81 8.21 26.94
CA LYS A 197 -27.00 7.00 27.76
C LYS A 197 -28.47 6.74 28.11
N SER A 198 -29.25 7.79 28.39
CA SER A 198 -30.70 7.68 28.65
C SER A 198 -31.53 7.17 27.46
N LYS A 199 -30.97 7.18 26.25
CA LYS A 199 -31.63 6.80 24.98
C LYS A 199 -31.21 5.43 24.45
N LEU A 200 -30.23 4.80 25.09
CA LEU A 200 -29.70 3.50 24.68
C LEU A 200 -30.68 2.34 24.94
N GLY A 201 -31.66 2.49 25.83
CA GLY A 201 -32.54 1.38 26.25
C GLY A 201 -31.88 0.46 27.30
N ASP A 202 -32.54 -0.67 27.62
CA ASP A 202 -32.13 -1.57 28.71
C ASP A 202 -31.49 -2.87 28.18
N PRO A 203 -30.15 -3.02 28.21
CA PRO A 203 -29.45 -4.19 27.68
C PRO A 203 -29.43 -5.35 28.69
N ARG A 204 -30.58 -5.97 28.97
CA ARG A 204 -30.67 -7.17 29.84
C ARG A 204 -30.24 -8.45 29.12
N ALA A 205 -29.91 -9.48 29.92
CA ALA A 205 -29.52 -10.82 29.44
C ALA A 205 -30.47 -11.43 28.40
N GLN A 206 -31.77 -11.12 28.46
CA GLN A 206 -32.74 -11.59 27.46
C GLN A 206 -32.43 -11.03 26.06
N TRP A 207 -32.11 -9.73 25.95
CA TRP A 207 -31.77 -9.09 24.67
C TRP A 207 -30.55 -9.73 24.01
N LEU A 208 -29.50 -10.03 24.81
CA LEU A 208 -28.29 -10.74 24.34
C LEU A 208 -28.60 -12.10 23.71
N THR A 209 -29.70 -12.74 24.12
CA THR A 209 -30.09 -14.06 23.62
C THR A 209 -31.15 -14.04 22.51
N THR A 210 -31.89 -12.94 22.35
CA THR A 210 -33.05 -12.90 21.43
C THR A 210 -32.89 -11.94 20.25
N THR A 211 -32.18 -10.83 20.43
CA THR A 211 -32.27 -9.69 19.49
C THR A 211 -30.90 -9.08 19.19
N PHE A 212 -29.88 -9.31 20.03
CA PHE A 212 -28.49 -8.97 19.71
C PHE A 212 -28.04 -9.67 18.41
N PRO A 213 -27.37 -8.96 17.47
CA PRO A 213 -26.75 -7.63 17.59
C PRO A 213 -27.68 -6.42 17.33
N GLY A 214 -28.99 -6.60 17.22
CA GLY A 214 -29.97 -5.51 17.06
C GLY A 214 -30.15 -4.64 18.31
N MET A 215 -30.94 -3.56 18.20
CA MET A 215 -31.10 -2.57 19.28
C MET A 215 -31.82 -3.15 20.52
N PRO A 216 -31.43 -2.73 21.74
CA PRO A 216 -32.09 -3.18 22.96
C PRO A 216 -33.51 -2.59 23.12
N PRO A 217 -34.36 -3.22 23.94
CA PRO A 217 -35.69 -2.69 24.23
C PRO A 217 -35.64 -1.27 24.82
N GLY A 218 -36.47 -0.38 24.30
CA GLY A 218 -36.52 1.03 24.73
C GLY A 218 -35.46 1.93 24.09
N PHE A 219 -34.71 1.45 23.10
CA PHE A 219 -33.80 2.28 22.31
C PHE A 219 -34.55 3.40 21.56
N GLU A 220 -34.05 4.63 21.64
CA GLU A 220 -34.57 5.79 20.93
C GLU A 220 -33.54 6.30 19.89
N ASN A 221 -33.98 6.63 18.67
CA ASN A 221 -33.10 7.16 17.61
C ASN A 221 -32.35 8.45 18.02
N ALA A 222 -32.87 9.18 19.01
CA ALA A 222 -32.21 10.31 19.65
C ALA A 222 -30.79 9.99 20.18
N TYR A 223 -30.48 8.71 20.43
CA TYR A 223 -29.14 8.25 20.78
C TYR A 223 -28.08 8.59 19.72
N PHE A 224 -28.49 8.59 18.45
CA PHE A 224 -27.62 8.89 17.30
C PHE A 224 -27.46 10.38 17.04
N ASN A 225 -28.24 11.24 17.69
CA ASN A 225 -27.95 12.66 17.75
C ASN A 225 -26.82 12.90 18.74
N VAL A 226 -25.64 13.26 18.22
CA VAL A 226 -24.42 13.42 19.00
C VAL A 226 -24.10 14.88 19.31
N ALA A 227 -24.73 15.85 18.65
CA ALA A 227 -24.50 17.26 18.99
C ALA A 227 -25.10 17.63 20.36
N PRO A 228 -24.57 18.60 21.11
CA PRO A 228 -25.26 19.20 22.25
C PRO A 228 -26.65 19.75 21.89
N LEU A 229 -27.56 19.87 22.87
CA LEU A 229 -28.97 20.23 22.62
C LEU A 229 -29.15 21.59 21.94
N ASP A 230 -28.29 22.56 22.26
CA ASP A 230 -28.29 23.90 21.66
C ASP A 230 -27.81 23.93 20.19
N GLN A 231 -27.29 22.80 19.71
CA GLN A 231 -26.84 22.59 18.34
C GLN A 231 -27.78 21.66 17.55
N ARG A 232 -29.04 21.53 17.99
CA ARG A 232 -30.09 20.74 17.32
C ARG A 232 -31.27 21.62 16.97
N THR A 233 -32.03 21.26 15.95
CA THR A 233 -33.27 21.96 15.59
C THR A 233 -34.43 20.98 15.39
N SER A 234 -35.64 21.35 15.82
CA SER A 234 -36.84 20.59 15.49
C SER A 234 -37.35 20.85 14.06
N GLY A 235 -36.81 21.86 13.38
CA GLY A 235 -37.11 22.16 11.98
C GLY A 235 -36.40 21.23 11.00
N SER A 236 -36.71 21.37 9.70
CA SER A 236 -35.96 20.75 8.61
C SER A 236 -34.86 21.67 8.12
N LEU A 237 -33.75 21.10 7.66
CA LEU A 237 -32.74 21.83 6.90
C LEU A 237 -32.87 21.51 5.39
N THR A 238 -32.71 22.52 4.55
CA THR A 238 -32.87 22.47 3.08
C THR A 238 -31.54 22.32 2.35
N GLY A 239 -30.42 22.80 2.92
CA GLY A 239 -29.09 22.74 2.30
C GLY A 239 -28.64 24.04 1.62
N ASP A 240 -29.35 25.15 1.83
CA ASP A 240 -29.03 26.51 1.38
C ASP A 240 -29.06 27.54 2.52
N GLU A 241 -29.06 27.08 3.77
CA GLU A 241 -29.13 27.93 4.94
C GLU A 241 -27.98 28.93 5.00
N PRO A 242 -28.23 30.17 5.47
CA PRO A 242 -27.16 31.12 5.75
C PRO A 242 -26.25 30.59 6.87
N VAL A 243 -24.94 30.79 6.69
CA VAL A 243 -23.90 30.39 7.63
C VAL A 243 -23.14 31.62 8.10
N THR A 244 -22.98 31.77 9.41
CA THR A 244 -22.12 32.80 10.01
C THR A 244 -21.16 32.13 10.98
N VAL A 245 -19.86 32.38 10.83
CA VAL A 245 -18.80 31.91 11.73
C VAL A 245 -17.99 33.12 12.20
N VAL A 246 -17.86 33.30 13.51
CA VAL A 246 -17.13 34.41 14.14
C VAL A 246 -16.10 33.84 15.10
N GLY A 247 -14.86 34.35 15.05
CA GLY A 247 -13.82 34.04 16.05
C GLY A 247 -13.16 32.66 15.92
N MET A 248 -13.33 31.99 14.77
CA MET A 248 -12.68 30.68 14.50
C MET A 248 -11.64 30.70 13.39
N SER A 249 -11.49 31.82 12.67
CA SER A 249 -10.47 32.03 11.65
C SER A 249 -9.61 33.25 11.99
N GLY A 250 -8.29 33.10 11.87
CA GLY A 250 -7.34 34.19 12.10
C GLY A 250 -7.29 35.20 10.96
N THR A 251 -7.58 34.77 9.72
CA THR A 251 -7.55 35.65 8.54
C THR A 251 -8.85 36.44 8.38
N ASP A 252 -9.97 35.77 8.66
CA ASP A 252 -11.32 36.30 8.45
C ASP A 252 -12.10 36.21 9.78
N PRO A 253 -12.05 37.26 10.62
CA PRO A 253 -12.68 37.23 11.94
C PRO A 253 -14.19 36.95 11.90
N VAL A 254 -14.84 37.26 10.77
CA VAL A 254 -16.25 36.96 10.48
C VAL A 254 -16.37 36.38 9.08
N ILE A 255 -16.83 35.15 8.98
CA ILE A 255 -17.15 34.46 7.73
C ILE A 255 -18.67 34.46 7.58
N ASN A 256 -19.17 35.17 6.56
CA ASN A 256 -20.57 35.12 6.14
C ASN A 256 -20.67 34.31 4.86
N SER A 257 -21.48 33.25 4.89
CA SER A 257 -21.55 32.22 3.87
C SER A 257 -22.96 31.63 3.80
N ALA A 258 -23.12 30.53 3.06
CA ALA A 258 -24.33 29.73 3.02
C ALA A 258 -23.96 28.26 2.80
N LEU A 259 -24.91 27.35 3.04
CA LEU A 259 -24.76 25.97 2.57
C LEU A 259 -24.81 25.93 1.02
N PRO A 260 -24.24 24.89 0.37
CA PRO A 260 -23.97 24.85 -1.07
C PRO A 260 -25.18 24.97 -2.01
N GLY A 261 -26.41 24.88 -1.48
CA GLY A 261 -27.62 24.94 -2.26
C GLY A 261 -27.81 23.74 -3.18
N LEU A 262 -27.34 22.56 -2.76
CA LEU A 262 -27.42 21.32 -3.51
C LEU A 262 -28.47 20.38 -2.94
N ARG A 263 -29.17 19.69 -3.83
CA ARG A 263 -30.08 18.58 -3.58
C ARG A 263 -29.40 17.29 -4.02
N PRO A 264 -28.87 16.48 -3.10
CA PRO A 264 -28.37 15.16 -3.45
C PRO A 264 -29.53 14.25 -3.89
N ARG A 265 -29.21 13.29 -4.75
CA ARG A 265 -30.14 12.33 -5.33
C ARG A 265 -29.63 10.93 -5.03
N LEU A 266 -30.55 10.04 -4.66
CA LEU A 266 -30.27 8.63 -4.44
C LEU A 266 -31.36 7.80 -5.08
N VAL A 267 -30.99 6.97 -6.06
CA VAL A 267 -31.91 6.05 -6.73
C VAL A 267 -31.47 4.61 -6.47
N ALA A 268 -32.35 3.80 -5.90
CA ALA A 268 -32.12 2.39 -5.67
C ALA A 268 -32.58 1.58 -6.88
N ILE A 269 -31.66 0.81 -7.47
CA ILE A 269 -31.90 -0.06 -8.61
C ILE A 269 -32.21 -1.47 -8.10
N HIS A 270 -33.33 -2.06 -8.53
CA HIS A 270 -33.81 -3.36 -8.04
C HIS A 270 -33.60 -4.53 -9.01
N ASP A 271 -33.06 -4.27 -10.20
CA ASP A 271 -32.67 -5.28 -11.18
C ASP A 271 -31.56 -4.75 -12.10
N ARG A 272 -30.74 -5.65 -12.67
CA ARG A 272 -29.58 -5.29 -13.50
C ARG A 272 -29.92 -4.58 -14.81
N LYS A 273 -31.17 -4.61 -15.27
CA LYS A 273 -31.61 -3.88 -16.48
C LYS A 273 -32.10 -2.47 -16.16
N ALA A 274 -32.19 -2.12 -14.87
CA ALA A 274 -32.78 -0.88 -14.37
C ALA A 274 -34.22 -0.65 -14.86
N GLU A 275 -35.00 -1.71 -15.03
CA GLU A 275 -36.43 -1.62 -15.34
C GLU A 275 -37.26 -1.31 -14.08
N ARG A 276 -36.75 -1.68 -12.91
CA ARG A 276 -37.33 -1.37 -11.59
C ARG A 276 -36.33 -0.58 -10.75
N PHE A 277 -36.76 0.58 -10.30
CA PHE A 277 -35.99 1.47 -9.45
C PHE A 277 -36.90 2.25 -8.51
N THR A 278 -36.34 2.73 -7.39
CA THR A 278 -37.03 3.58 -6.42
C THR A 278 -36.24 4.87 -6.23
N ASP A 279 -36.91 6.00 -6.40
CA ASP A 279 -36.38 7.32 -6.06
C ASP A 279 -36.51 7.54 -4.55
N LEU A 280 -35.44 7.97 -3.89
CA LEU A 280 -35.40 8.06 -2.44
C LEU A 280 -35.28 9.50 -1.97
N ASP A 281 -36.20 9.88 -1.08
CA ASP A 281 -36.17 11.17 -0.42
C ASP A 281 -35.06 11.22 0.62
N LEU A 282 -34.15 12.17 0.43
CA LEU A 282 -32.99 12.41 1.27
C LEU A 282 -33.26 13.58 2.21
N ARG A 283 -33.05 13.37 3.52
CA ARG A 283 -33.18 14.41 4.55
C ARG A 283 -31.80 14.84 5.03
N LEU A 284 -31.53 16.14 5.07
CA LEU A 284 -30.34 16.69 5.72
C LEU A 284 -30.45 16.49 7.24
N GLU A 285 -29.60 15.63 7.80
CA GLU A 285 -29.62 15.30 9.23
C GLU A 285 -28.39 15.83 9.97
N THR A 286 -27.28 16.11 9.29
CA THR A 286 -26.07 16.62 9.97
C THR A 286 -25.30 17.60 9.11
N VAL A 287 -24.91 18.69 9.76
CA VAL A 287 -24.03 19.72 9.21
C VAL A 287 -22.78 19.77 10.08
N TRP A 288 -21.61 19.66 9.45
CA TRP A 288 -20.32 19.93 10.08
C TRP A 288 -19.81 21.30 9.67
N ILE A 289 -19.28 22.06 10.64
CA ILE A 289 -18.55 23.31 10.42
C ILE A 289 -17.17 23.19 11.07
N PHE A 290 -16.13 23.22 10.22
CA PHE A 290 -14.73 23.26 10.64
C PHE A 290 -14.22 24.69 10.48
N GLY A 291 -14.55 25.54 11.46
CA GLY A 291 -14.35 26.99 11.36
C GLY A 291 -12.90 27.40 11.09
N THR A 292 -11.94 26.72 11.74
CA THR A 292 -10.50 26.97 11.55
C THR A 292 -9.99 26.48 10.19
N GLY A 293 -10.58 25.41 9.66
CA GLY A 293 -10.22 24.87 8.33
C GLY A 293 -10.88 25.61 7.18
N GLY A 294 -11.92 26.43 7.43
CA GLY A 294 -12.64 27.17 6.40
C GLY A 294 -13.55 26.31 5.51
N PHE A 295 -14.02 25.15 6.01
CA PHE A 295 -14.86 24.23 5.24
C PHE A 295 -15.94 23.58 6.13
N GLY A 296 -16.88 22.88 5.49
CA GLY A 296 -17.94 22.14 6.17
C GLY A 296 -18.29 20.84 5.45
N GLY A 297 -19.23 20.08 6.01
CA GLY A 297 -19.75 18.86 5.40
C GLY A 297 -21.23 18.67 5.66
N LEU A 298 -21.93 18.06 4.70
CA LEU A 298 -23.37 17.81 4.76
C LEU A 298 -23.67 16.33 4.63
N TYR A 299 -24.62 15.84 5.44
CA TYR A 299 -24.98 14.44 5.53
C TYR A 299 -26.49 14.28 5.37
N TYR A 300 -26.87 13.66 4.26
CA TYR A 300 -28.24 13.41 3.88
C TYR A 300 -28.56 11.94 4.00
N ARG A 301 -29.68 11.60 4.63
CA ARG A 301 -30.06 10.21 4.88
C ARG A 301 -31.35 9.83 4.18
N ALA A 302 -31.36 8.61 3.66
CA ALA A 302 -32.53 7.90 3.20
C ALA A 302 -32.58 6.51 3.84
N ALA A 303 -33.77 5.92 3.87
CA ALA A 303 -34.01 4.57 4.35
C ALA A 303 -34.76 3.74 3.30
N ILE A 304 -34.29 2.53 3.07
CA ILE A 304 -34.83 1.61 2.06
C ILE A 304 -35.19 0.31 2.75
N ARG A 305 -36.35 -0.24 2.44
CA ARG A 305 -36.69 -1.59 2.91
C ARG A 305 -35.79 -2.61 2.23
N ALA A 306 -35.15 -3.45 3.03
CA ALA A 306 -34.35 -4.59 2.61
C ALA A 306 -35.11 -5.90 2.89
N ASP A 307 -35.02 -6.86 1.97
CA ASP A 307 -35.66 -8.16 2.12
C ASP A 307 -34.90 -9.07 3.10
N ASP A 308 -33.59 -8.90 3.18
CA ASP A 308 -32.67 -9.62 4.05
C ASP A 308 -31.52 -8.72 4.53
N ASP A 309 -30.65 -9.26 5.38
CA ASP A 309 -29.46 -8.60 5.91
C ASP A 309 -28.39 -8.30 4.84
N LYS A 310 -28.44 -9.00 3.70
CA LYS A 310 -27.55 -8.79 2.54
C LYS A 310 -28.06 -7.73 1.57
N VAL A 311 -29.30 -7.28 1.76
CA VAL A 311 -30.05 -6.35 0.91
C VAL A 311 -30.23 -6.89 -0.52
N SER A 312 -30.58 -8.18 -0.66
CA SER A 312 -30.67 -8.85 -1.97
C SER A 312 -31.67 -8.23 -2.96
N ASN A 313 -32.60 -7.39 -2.48
CA ASN A 313 -33.60 -6.71 -3.28
C ASN A 313 -33.13 -5.39 -3.91
N VAL A 314 -31.93 -4.92 -3.56
CA VAL A 314 -31.32 -3.72 -4.16
C VAL A 314 -30.00 -4.14 -4.79
N VAL A 315 -29.93 -4.00 -6.12
CA VAL A 315 -28.74 -4.34 -6.92
C VAL A 315 -27.70 -3.24 -6.83
N ALA A 316 -28.13 -1.99 -6.94
CA ALA A 316 -27.24 -0.84 -6.94
C ALA A 316 -27.87 0.41 -6.35
N LEU A 317 -27.04 1.32 -5.86
CA LEU A 317 -27.39 2.68 -5.47
C LEU A 317 -26.70 3.66 -6.43
N VAL A 318 -27.48 4.55 -7.03
CA VAL A 318 -26.98 5.64 -7.88
C VAL A 318 -27.07 6.94 -7.12
N VAL A 319 -25.93 7.58 -6.88
CA VAL A 319 -25.78 8.83 -6.13
C VAL A 319 -25.47 9.97 -7.09
N GLY A 320 -26.14 11.10 -6.93
CA GLY A 320 -25.84 12.32 -7.67
C GLY A 320 -26.21 13.59 -6.89
N ALA A 321 -26.05 14.75 -7.51
CA ALA A 321 -26.45 16.03 -6.96
C ALA A 321 -26.99 16.98 -8.05
N GLU A 322 -27.94 17.80 -7.65
CA GLU A 322 -28.58 18.84 -8.46
C GLU A 322 -28.52 20.17 -7.70
N ARG A 323 -28.54 21.31 -8.40
CA ARG A 323 -28.76 22.59 -7.73
C ARG A 323 -30.21 22.68 -7.27
N LEU A 324 -30.45 23.23 -6.07
CA LEU A 324 -31.80 23.50 -5.58
C LEU A 324 -32.57 24.46 -6.51
N SER A 325 -31.86 25.38 -7.16
CA SER A 325 -32.41 26.31 -8.16
C SER A 325 -32.90 25.63 -9.44
N ASP A 326 -32.38 24.43 -9.75
CA ASP A 326 -32.67 23.72 -11.00
C ASP A 326 -33.88 22.79 -10.79
N ALA A 327 -34.70 22.64 -11.84
CA ALA A 327 -35.79 21.66 -11.84
C ALA A 327 -35.21 20.24 -11.62
N PRO A 328 -35.79 19.42 -10.73
CA PRO A 328 -35.26 18.10 -10.42
C PRO A 328 -35.31 17.19 -11.64
N ARG A 329 -34.25 16.41 -11.85
CA ARG A 329 -34.26 15.39 -12.92
C ARG A 329 -35.15 14.22 -12.49
N PRO A 330 -35.86 13.58 -13.43
CA PRO A 330 -36.66 12.39 -13.14
C PRO A 330 -35.76 11.20 -12.76
N ALA A 331 -36.24 10.26 -11.94
CA ALA A 331 -35.46 9.10 -11.49
C ALA A 331 -35.00 8.20 -12.64
N GLU A 332 -35.78 8.16 -13.73
CA GLU A 332 -35.47 7.50 -15.00
C GLU A 332 -34.12 7.95 -15.57
N TYR A 333 -33.74 9.21 -15.37
CA TYR A 333 -32.44 9.73 -15.79
C TYR A 333 -31.29 8.98 -15.10
N TYR A 334 -31.40 8.77 -13.78
CA TYR A 334 -30.36 8.10 -13.00
C TYR A 334 -30.34 6.59 -13.26
N ALA A 335 -31.50 5.97 -13.53
CA ALA A 335 -31.59 4.60 -14.00
C ALA A 335 -30.87 4.42 -15.35
N GLU A 336 -31.02 5.37 -16.27
CA GLU A 336 -30.29 5.38 -17.55
C GLU A 336 -28.78 5.59 -17.36
N VAL A 337 -28.37 6.46 -16.44
CA VAL A 337 -26.94 6.63 -16.11
C VAL A 337 -26.35 5.33 -15.55
N PHE A 338 -27.09 4.59 -14.72
CA PHE A 338 -26.67 3.24 -14.30
C PHE A 338 -26.54 2.31 -15.50
N ARG A 339 -27.50 2.30 -16.44
CA ARG A 339 -27.43 1.47 -17.65
C ARG A 339 -26.17 1.74 -18.47
N LEU A 340 -25.84 3.03 -18.68
CA LEU A 340 -24.63 3.44 -19.39
C LEU A 340 -23.34 3.02 -18.66
N ARG A 341 -23.31 3.12 -17.33
CA ARG A 341 -22.14 2.79 -16.50
C ARG A 341 -21.97 1.30 -16.20
N SER A 342 -23.03 0.52 -16.34
CA SER A 342 -23.03 -0.93 -16.16
C SER A 342 -22.89 -1.70 -17.48
N ASP A 343 -22.91 -1.00 -18.63
CA ASP A 343 -22.72 -1.60 -19.94
C ASP A 343 -21.31 -2.23 -20.05
N PRO A 344 -21.18 -3.52 -20.41
CA PRO A 344 -19.87 -4.17 -20.51
C PRO A 344 -18.94 -3.61 -21.59
N ALA A 345 -19.47 -2.99 -22.65
CA ALA A 345 -18.70 -2.46 -23.78
C ALA A 345 -18.33 -0.99 -23.59
N GLU A 346 -19.25 -0.18 -23.04
CA GLU A 346 -19.06 1.28 -22.93
C GLU A 346 -18.94 1.79 -21.48
N GLY A 347 -19.21 0.96 -20.48
CA GLY A 347 -19.29 1.36 -19.06
C GLY A 347 -18.02 2.01 -18.52
N ALA A 348 -16.84 1.57 -18.98
CA ALA A 348 -15.55 2.18 -18.61
C ALA A 348 -15.44 3.66 -19.02
N LEU A 349 -16.09 4.07 -20.13
CA LEU A 349 -16.10 5.45 -20.62
C LEU A 349 -16.97 6.37 -19.76
N HIS A 350 -18.00 5.82 -19.12
CA HIS A 350 -18.98 6.56 -18.31
C HIS A 350 -18.68 6.53 -16.82
N THR A 351 -17.88 5.55 -16.36
CA THR A 351 -17.56 5.36 -14.93
C THR A 351 -16.94 6.61 -14.29
N LEU A 352 -16.08 7.33 -15.02
CA LEU A 352 -15.37 8.53 -14.52
C LEU A 352 -16.04 9.85 -14.93
N ASN A 353 -17.24 9.83 -15.50
CA ASN A 353 -17.92 11.04 -15.98
C ASN A 353 -18.81 11.67 -14.89
N ASP A 354 -18.21 12.50 -14.03
CA ASP A 354 -18.92 13.22 -12.96
C ASP A 354 -20.08 14.10 -13.48
N THR A 355 -20.00 14.61 -14.70
CA THR A 355 -21.02 15.54 -15.24
C THR A 355 -22.41 14.91 -15.37
N GLN A 356 -22.48 13.58 -15.51
CA GLN A 356 -23.76 12.85 -15.52
C GLN A 356 -24.45 12.88 -14.14
N LEU A 357 -23.67 12.86 -13.06
CA LEU A 357 -24.18 12.73 -11.69
C LEU A 357 -24.09 14.05 -10.90
N MET A 358 -23.56 15.12 -11.50
CA MET A 358 -23.42 16.44 -10.89
C MET A 358 -24.25 17.50 -11.64
N PRO A 359 -24.48 18.68 -11.03
CA PRO A 359 -25.15 19.77 -11.72
C PRO A 359 -24.41 20.13 -13.02
N PRO A 360 -25.13 20.47 -14.10
CA PRO A 360 -24.49 20.77 -15.37
C PRO A 360 -23.65 22.03 -15.22
N MET A 361 -22.46 22.00 -15.82
CA MET A 361 -21.58 23.16 -15.89
C MET A 361 -22.28 24.30 -16.63
N SER A 362 -22.08 25.53 -16.18
CA SER A 362 -22.54 26.71 -16.91
C SER A 362 -21.84 26.82 -18.26
N GLN A 363 -22.47 27.54 -19.19
CA GLN A 363 -21.89 27.75 -20.53
C GLN A 363 -20.53 28.47 -20.45
N ALA A 364 -20.37 29.42 -19.53
CA ALA A 364 -19.12 30.13 -19.31
C ALA A 364 -18.00 29.20 -18.81
N GLU A 365 -18.29 28.32 -17.85
CA GLU A 365 -17.32 27.34 -17.35
C GLU A 365 -16.89 26.36 -18.44
N ALA A 366 -17.85 25.89 -19.27
CA ALA A 366 -17.57 24.99 -20.37
C ALA A 366 -16.67 25.65 -21.45
N GLU A 367 -16.89 26.93 -21.74
CA GLU A 367 -16.07 27.71 -22.68
C GLU A 367 -14.65 27.93 -22.14
N GLU A 368 -14.49 28.22 -20.85
CA GLU A 368 -13.18 28.37 -20.20
C GLU A 368 -12.38 27.06 -20.14
N LEU A 369 -13.04 25.95 -19.79
CA LEU A 369 -12.46 24.60 -19.83
C LEU A 369 -11.95 24.26 -21.23
N LYS A 370 -12.78 24.53 -22.25
CA LYS A 370 -12.41 24.29 -23.64
C LYS A 370 -11.20 25.13 -24.04
N LEU A 371 -11.18 26.42 -23.71
CA LEU A 371 -10.05 27.30 -24.02
C LEU A 371 -8.75 26.82 -23.39
N ARG A 372 -8.78 26.36 -22.13
CA ARG A 372 -7.60 25.81 -21.43
C ARG A 372 -7.15 24.47 -22.03
N SER A 373 -8.08 23.61 -22.42
CA SER A 373 -7.79 22.33 -23.09
C SER A 373 -7.17 22.55 -24.48
N ASP A 374 -7.70 23.51 -25.25
CA ASP A 374 -7.19 23.87 -26.57
C ASP A 374 -5.78 24.47 -26.47
N ALA A 375 -5.54 25.37 -25.50
CA ALA A 375 -4.22 25.96 -25.25
C ALA A 375 -3.19 24.90 -24.80
N TYR A 376 -3.60 23.95 -23.95
CA TYR A 376 -2.74 22.83 -23.54
C TYR A 376 -2.38 21.95 -24.74
N SER A 377 -3.37 21.56 -25.54
CA SER A 377 -3.20 20.78 -26.77
C SER A 377 -2.25 21.46 -27.77
N GLU A 378 -2.35 22.79 -27.93
CA GLU A 378 -1.46 23.57 -28.77
C GLU A 378 -0.02 23.61 -28.22
N SER A 379 0.15 23.71 -26.90
CA SER A 379 1.46 23.70 -26.26
C SER A 379 2.20 22.35 -26.43
N ILE A 380 1.46 21.24 -26.39
CA ILE A 380 2.00 19.89 -26.61
C ILE A 380 2.37 19.69 -28.09
N ALA A 381 1.48 20.09 -29.01
CA ALA A 381 1.76 20.03 -30.44
C ALA A 381 3.02 20.84 -30.82
N ALA A 382 3.20 22.04 -30.25
CA ALA A 382 4.38 22.86 -30.49
C ALA A 382 5.68 22.25 -29.94
N LYS A 383 5.63 21.56 -28.80
CA LYS A 383 6.79 20.81 -28.25
C LYS A 383 7.14 19.62 -29.14
N PHE A 384 6.14 18.89 -29.61
CA PHE A 384 6.32 17.76 -30.51
C PHE A 384 6.93 18.20 -31.85
N ASP A 385 6.42 19.26 -32.48
CA ASP A 385 6.96 19.81 -33.73
C ASP A 385 8.45 20.15 -33.60
N LYS A 386 8.87 20.77 -32.47
CA LYS A 386 10.29 21.11 -32.21
C LYS A 386 11.16 19.87 -32.04
N GLN A 387 10.71 18.86 -31.29
CA GLN A 387 11.46 17.63 -31.08
C GLN A 387 11.56 16.79 -32.36
N PHE A 388 10.50 16.75 -33.15
CA PHE A 388 10.46 16.05 -34.43
C PHE A 388 11.40 16.70 -35.45
N GLN A 389 11.40 18.04 -35.53
CA GLN A 389 12.36 18.80 -36.34
C GLN A 389 13.81 18.53 -35.88
N PHE A 390 14.08 18.58 -34.58
CA PHE A 390 15.42 18.26 -34.04
C PHE A 390 15.87 16.84 -34.39
N ALA A 391 15.00 15.84 -34.25
CA ALA A 391 15.30 14.45 -34.61
C ALA A 391 15.57 14.29 -36.10
N ALA A 392 14.77 14.94 -36.96
CA ALA A 392 14.97 14.95 -38.40
C ALA A 392 16.31 15.61 -38.79
N ASP A 393 16.61 16.78 -38.23
CA ASP A 393 17.88 17.50 -38.47
C ASP A 393 19.10 16.68 -38.03
N LYS A 394 18.99 15.99 -36.88
CA LYS A 394 20.03 15.08 -36.40
C LYS A 394 20.22 13.89 -37.34
N MET A 395 19.14 13.26 -37.80
CA MET A 395 19.19 12.14 -38.74
C MET A 395 19.79 12.56 -40.09
N ILE A 396 19.45 13.76 -40.56
CA ILE A 396 20.04 14.38 -41.76
C ILE A 396 21.55 14.57 -41.58
N LYS A 397 21.98 15.14 -40.45
CA LYS A 397 23.39 15.38 -40.13
C LYS A 397 24.21 14.10 -40.05
N ASP A 398 23.62 13.04 -39.50
CA ASP A 398 24.29 11.74 -39.31
C ASP A 398 24.32 10.88 -40.60
N SER A 399 23.46 11.17 -41.59
CA SER A 399 23.33 10.37 -42.83
C SER A 399 24.46 10.53 -43.85
N LYS A 400 25.32 11.55 -43.73
CA LYS A 400 26.44 11.87 -44.66
C LYS A 400 26.05 11.97 -46.16
N LEU A 401 24.76 12.14 -46.48
CA LEU A 401 24.28 12.27 -47.86
C LEU A 401 24.63 13.65 -48.46
N PRO A 402 24.99 13.74 -49.75
CA PRO A 402 25.19 15.03 -50.42
C PRO A 402 23.91 15.87 -50.40
N ALA A 403 24.03 17.19 -50.20
CA ALA A 403 22.90 18.11 -50.00
C ALA A 403 21.81 18.08 -51.11
N MET A 404 22.13 17.57 -52.29
CA MET A 404 21.17 17.38 -53.39
C MET A 404 20.17 16.23 -53.17
N PHE A 405 20.44 15.33 -52.23
CA PHE A 405 19.58 14.17 -51.88
C PHE A 405 18.77 14.39 -50.60
N LEU A 406 18.93 15.54 -49.94
CA LEU A 406 18.13 15.90 -48.77
C LEU A 406 16.76 16.41 -49.23
N PRO A 407 15.64 15.89 -48.66
CA PRO A 407 14.31 16.39 -48.95
C PRO A 407 14.24 17.90 -48.62
N LYS A 408 13.84 18.72 -49.60
CA LYS A 408 13.66 20.17 -49.43
C LYS A 408 12.27 20.56 -48.90
N GLU A 409 11.36 19.61 -48.82
CA GLU A 409 9.98 19.87 -48.40
C GLU A 409 9.87 19.82 -46.86
N THR A 410 9.16 20.81 -46.31
CA THR A 410 8.86 20.92 -44.88
C THR A 410 8.09 19.69 -44.41
N LEU A 411 8.60 19.01 -43.38
CA LEU A 411 7.90 17.90 -42.73
C LEU A 411 6.47 18.34 -42.30
N PRO A 412 5.47 17.45 -42.42
CA PRO A 412 4.12 17.75 -41.97
C PRO A 412 4.11 18.06 -40.47
N LYS A 413 3.36 19.09 -40.06
CA LYS A 413 3.15 19.42 -38.65
C LYS A 413 2.37 18.30 -37.96
N ALA A 414 2.64 18.09 -36.68
CA ALA A 414 1.91 17.12 -35.89
C ALA A 414 0.41 17.46 -35.86
N PRO A 415 -0.46 16.44 -35.92
CA PRO A 415 -1.89 16.64 -35.75
C PRO A 415 -2.17 17.19 -34.35
N ARG A 416 -3.09 18.15 -34.24
CA ARG A 416 -3.57 18.64 -32.95
C ARG A 416 -4.46 17.58 -32.32
N LEU A 417 -4.02 16.99 -31.21
CA LEU A 417 -4.82 16.03 -30.46
C LEU A 417 -5.62 16.78 -29.37
N PRO A 418 -6.94 16.56 -29.24
CA PRO A 418 -7.77 17.21 -28.23
C PRO A 418 -7.51 16.59 -26.85
N LEU A 419 -6.42 17.00 -26.21
CA LEU A 419 -5.99 16.46 -24.92
C LEU A 419 -6.57 17.29 -23.77
N PRO A 420 -7.07 16.64 -22.71
CA PRO A 420 -7.54 17.34 -21.53
C PRO A 420 -6.37 17.95 -20.76
N ASN A 421 -6.60 19.11 -20.15
CA ASN A 421 -5.63 19.74 -19.26
C ASN A 421 -5.50 18.92 -17.94
N PRO A 422 -4.28 18.65 -17.44
CA PRO A 422 -4.06 17.92 -16.19
C PRO A 422 -4.84 18.46 -14.98
N LYS A 423 -4.99 19.78 -14.86
CA LYS A 423 -5.75 20.41 -13.75
C LYS A 423 -7.24 20.08 -13.82
N ASP A 424 -7.79 20.02 -15.02
CA ASP A 424 -9.20 19.73 -15.24
C ASP A 424 -9.49 18.23 -15.09
N LEU A 425 -8.50 17.38 -15.38
CA LEU A 425 -8.53 15.94 -15.10
C LEU A 425 -8.51 15.65 -13.61
N ALA A 426 -7.61 16.29 -12.86
CA ALA A 426 -7.57 16.18 -11.40
C ALA A 426 -8.87 16.70 -10.75
N ALA A 427 -9.49 17.74 -11.32
CA ALA A 427 -10.76 18.27 -10.87
C ALA A 427 -12.00 17.46 -11.36
N GLY A 428 -11.83 16.37 -12.11
CA GLY A 428 -12.94 15.56 -12.63
C GLY A 428 -13.88 16.32 -13.57
N LYS A 429 -13.44 17.44 -14.17
CA LYS A 429 -14.25 18.30 -15.05
C LYS A 429 -14.11 17.86 -16.53
N ILE A 430 -14.21 16.55 -16.79
CA ILE A 430 -13.99 15.97 -18.12
C ILE A 430 -15.10 14.98 -18.48
N ASP A 431 -15.55 15.07 -19.73
CA ASP A 431 -16.36 14.02 -20.37
C ASP A 431 -15.43 13.06 -21.12
N LEU A 432 -14.99 12.01 -20.41
CA LEU A 432 -13.99 11.08 -20.94
C LEU A 432 -14.48 10.34 -22.20
N ALA A 433 -15.76 9.97 -22.25
CA ALA A 433 -16.36 9.31 -23.41
C ALA A 433 -16.23 10.20 -24.66
N LYS A 434 -16.54 11.49 -24.51
CA LYS A 434 -16.38 12.47 -25.59
C LYS A 434 -14.91 12.68 -25.94
N THR A 435 -14.02 12.84 -24.95
CA THR A 435 -12.58 13.03 -25.18
C THR A 435 -11.96 11.86 -25.94
N VAL A 436 -12.27 10.62 -25.55
CA VAL A 436 -11.78 9.41 -26.24
C VAL A 436 -12.29 9.35 -27.67
N LYS A 437 -13.57 9.66 -27.88
CA LYS A 437 -14.18 9.71 -29.23
C LYS A 437 -13.51 10.76 -30.12
N ASP A 438 -13.29 11.97 -29.59
CA ASP A 438 -12.65 13.07 -30.31
C ASP A 438 -11.18 12.75 -30.61
N LEU A 439 -10.46 12.09 -29.69
CA LEU A 439 -9.09 11.63 -29.87
C LEU A 439 -8.99 10.56 -30.97
N LEU A 440 -9.85 9.53 -30.94
CA LEU A 440 -9.91 8.48 -31.95
C LEU A 440 -10.19 9.06 -33.35
N ALA A 441 -11.13 10.01 -33.44
CA ALA A 441 -11.44 10.70 -34.70
C ALA A 441 -10.25 11.52 -35.22
N ALA A 442 -9.57 12.27 -34.35
CA ALA A 442 -8.39 13.06 -34.70
C ALA A 442 -7.22 12.17 -35.16
N MET A 443 -6.99 11.03 -34.50
CA MET A 443 -5.98 10.05 -34.89
C MET A 443 -6.28 9.39 -36.24
N GLY A 444 -7.54 9.03 -36.49
CA GLY A 444 -7.96 8.49 -37.78
C GLY A 444 -7.72 9.47 -38.93
N ALA A 445 -8.03 10.74 -38.73
CA ALA A 445 -7.76 11.80 -39.70
C ALA A 445 -6.25 12.01 -39.94
N ALA A 446 -5.44 11.99 -38.88
CA ALA A 446 -3.98 12.09 -38.98
C ALA A 446 -3.38 10.92 -39.77
N HIS A 447 -3.81 9.68 -39.47
CA HIS A 447 -3.33 8.49 -40.16
C HIS A 447 -3.61 8.55 -41.67
N ALA A 448 -4.82 8.97 -42.06
CA ALA A 448 -5.19 9.16 -43.46
C ALA A 448 -4.33 10.22 -44.16
N GLN A 449 -4.02 11.33 -43.48
CA GLN A 449 -3.15 12.38 -44.00
C GLN A 449 -1.70 11.91 -44.21
N PHE A 450 -1.17 11.11 -43.28
CA PHE A 450 0.18 10.53 -43.39
C PHE A 450 0.27 9.48 -44.50
N ASP A 451 -0.75 8.63 -44.67
CA ASP A 451 -0.77 7.65 -45.77
C ASP A 451 -0.84 8.31 -47.15
N ALA A 452 -1.57 9.42 -47.28
CA ALA A 452 -1.60 10.21 -48.52
C ALA A 452 -0.23 10.81 -48.86
N LEU A 453 0.50 11.33 -47.86
CA LEU A 453 1.86 11.85 -48.02
C LEU A 453 2.85 10.73 -48.38
N ARG A 454 2.78 9.57 -47.71
CA ARG A 454 3.59 8.38 -48.00
C ARG A 454 3.43 7.93 -49.45
N THR A 455 2.19 7.88 -49.93
CA THR A 455 1.87 7.45 -51.30
C THR A 455 2.44 8.44 -52.33
N THR A 456 2.37 9.73 -52.05
CA THR A 456 2.84 10.79 -52.96
C THR A 456 4.37 10.87 -53.01
N GLU A 457 5.06 10.82 -51.87
CA GLU A 457 6.52 10.88 -51.81
C GLU A 457 7.20 9.60 -52.32
N PHE A 458 6.62 8.43 -52.08
CA PHE A 458 7.15 7.18 -52.64
C PHE A 458 7.00 7.11 -54.15
N ALA A 459 5.94 7.69 -54.71
CA ALA A 459 5.81 7.86 -56.15
C ALA A 459 6.92 8.76 -56.73
N LYS A 460 7.25 9.88 -56.06
CA LYS A 460 8.34 10.79 -56.47
C LYS A 460 9.73 10.13 -56.37
N LEU A 461 9.99 9.34 -55.32
CA LEU A 461 11.27 8.66 -55.11
C LEU A 461 11.46 7.48 -56.07
N SER A 462 10.40 6.70 -56.31
CA SER A 462 10.40 5.60 -57.29
C SER A 462 10.63 6.11 -58.72
N ALA A 463 10.08 7.27 -59.08
CA ALA A 463 10.31 7.90 -60.38
C ALA A 463 11.75 8.37 -60.61
N LYS A 464 12.55 8.53 -59.54
CA LYS A 464 13.97 8.91 -59.58
C LYS A 464 14.94 7.73 -59.48
N GLY A 465 14.44 6.49 -59.52
CA GLY A 465 15.26 5.27 -59.51
C GLY A 465 15.93 4.95 -58.17
N ILE A 466 15.45 5.55 -57.07
CA ILE A 466 15.99 5.31 -55.72
C ILE A 466 15.22 4.16 -55.07
N PRO A 467 15.87 3.08 -54.59
CA PRO A 467 15.19 1.97 -53.92
C PRO A 467 14.52 2.45 -52.62
N VAL A 468 13.22 2.21 -52.50
CA VAL A 468 12.45 2.55 -51.29
C VAL A 468 12.35 1.31 -50.39
N PRO A 469 12.66 1.39 -49.08
CA PRO A 469 12.50 0.26 -48.16
C PRO A 469 11.04 -0.19 -48.05
N LYS A 470 10.79 -1.51 -47.99
CA LYS A 470 9.44 -2.09 -47.93
C LYS A 470 8.68 -1.79 -46.62
N ASP A 471 9.37 -1.38 -45.56
CA ASP A 471 8.83 -1.25 -44.20
C ASP A 471 9.03 0.14 -43.58
N ALA A 472 8.73 1.20 -44.32
CA ALA A 472 8.76 2.57 -43.79
C ALA A 472 7.79 2.81 -42.61
N THR A 473 6.75 1.98 -42.50
CA THR A 473 5.80 1.97 -41.38
C THR A 473 6.48 1.72 -40.05
N ALA A 474 7.47 0.81 -39.99
CA ALA A 474 8.19 0.47 -38.77
C ALA A 474 9.10 1.61 -38.26
N VAL A 475 9.65 2.42 -39.18
CA VAL A 475 10.51 3.57 -38.82
C VAL A 475 9.68 4.70 -38.22
N ILE A 476 8.47 4.93 -38.74
CA ILE A 476 7.54 5.96 -38.26
C ILE A 476 6.89 5.53 -36.94
N GLN A 477 6.50 4.26 -36.81
CA GLN A 477 6.04 3.66 -35.55
C GLN A 477 7.09 3.85 -34.44
N LYS A 478 8.36 3.55 -34.77
CA LYS A 478 9.48 3.72 -33.85
C LYS A 478 9.73 5.19 -33.47
N ALA A 479 9.53 6.15 -34.38
CA ALA A 479 9.64 7.57 -34.06
C ALA A 479 8.56 8.07 -33.08
N ILE A 480 7.33 7.52 -33.16
CA ILE A 480 6.25 7.77 -32.20
C ILE A 480 6.56 7.11 -30.84
N GLU A 481 7.08 5.88 -30.86
CA GLU A 481 7.44 5.11 -29.65
C GLU A 481 8.63 5.66 -28.87
N THR A 482 9.52 6.44 -29.50
CA THR A 482 10.80 6.85 -28.90
C THR A 482 10.70 8.20 -28.15
N ASN A 483 9.71 9.05 -28.42
CA ASN A 483 9.71 10.44 -27.93
C ASN A 483 8.56 10.87 -26.99
N ASP A 484 7.53 10.04 -26.77
CA ASP A 484 6.58 10.25 -25.65
C ASP A 484 5.98 8.92 -25.14
N PRO A 485 6.42 8.43 -23.97
CA PRO A 485 5.91 7.20 -23.36
C PRO A 485 4.40 7.23 -23.06
N ASN A 486 3.81 8.43 -22.86
CA ASN A 486 2.40 8.59 -22.51
C ASN A 486 1.50 8.49 -23.74
N ALA A 487 1.97 8.97 -24.90
CA ALA A 487 1.26 8.79 -26.17
C ALA A 487 1.17 7.31 -26.57
N LYS A 488 2.27 6.54 -26.39
CA LYS A 488 2.27 5.09 -26.62
C LYS A 488 1.25 4.37 -25.72
N GLN A 489 1.18 4.72 -24.43
CA GLN A 489 0.22 4.13 -23.50
C GLN A 489 -1.23 4.50 -23.81
N LEU A 490 -1.52 5.74 -24.22
CA LEU A 490 -2.86 6.17 -24.65
C LEU A 490 -3.29 5.47 -25.95
N ILE A 491 -2.36 5.26 -26.89
CA ILE A 491 -2.61 4.57 -28.16
C ILE A 491 -2.81 3.07 -27.92
N GLU A 492 -1.99 2.43 -27.09
CA GLU A 492 -2.14 1.02 -26.69
C GLU A 492 -3.40 0.81 -25.84
N ALA A 493 -3.79 1.77 -25.01
CA ALA A 493 -5.03 1.74 -24.22
C ALA A 493 -6.28 1.94 -25.09
N ALA A 494 -6.25 2.86 -26.06
CA ALA A 494 -7.35 3.09 -26.99
C ALA A 494 -7.52 1.95 -28.01
N ALA A 495 -6.43 1.26 -28.39
CA ALA A 495 -6.47 0.10 -29.27
C ALA A 495 -6.94 -1.18 -28.57
N ARG A 496 -6.97 -1.21 -27.23
CA ARG A 496 -7.43 -2.34 -26.40
C ARG A 496 -8.65 -1.93 -25.57
N LEU A 497 -9.70 -1.49 -26.26
CA LEU A 497 -10.99 -1.15 -25.65
C LEU A 497 -11.59 -2.29 -24.81
N ASP A 498 -11.14 -3.54 -24.99
CA ASP A 498 -11.53 -4.70 -24.18
C ASP A 498 -10.75 -4.88 -22.85
N ASP A 499 -9.62 -4.18 -22.63
CA ASP A 499 -8.72 -4.39 -21.46
C ASP A 499 -8.79 -3.27 -20.38
N LEU A 500 -9.64 -2.25 -20.57
CA LEU A 500 -9.62 -1.00 -19.80
C LEU A 500 -10.13 -1.07 -18.35
N GLY A 501 -10.54 -2.23 -17.85
CA GLY A 501 -10.96 -2.40 -16.45
C GLY A 501 -9.82 -2.40 -15.43
N SER A 502 -8.58 -2.72 -15.82
CA SER A 502 -7.52 -3.12 -14.87
C SER A 502 -6.38 -2.11 -14.65
N ASN A 503 -6.27 -1.05 -15.47
CA ASN A 503 -5.05 -0.22 -15.51
C ASN A 503 -5.23 1.29 -15.25
N PHE A 504 -6.45 1.80 -14.99
CA PHE A 504 -6.65 3.23 -14.72
C PHE A 504 -5.94 3.70 -13.43
N GLY A 505 -5.91 2.88 -12.38
CA GLY A 505 -5.19 3.19 -11.13
C GLY A 505 -3.67 3.30 -11.29
N LYS A 506 -3.08 2.68 -12.32
CA LYS A 506 -1.64 2.72 -12.60
C LYS A 506 -1.25 3.97 -13.40
N ILE A 507 -2.14 4.45 -14.27
CA ILE A 507 -1.90 5.64 -15.10
C ILE A 507 -1.98 6.91 -14.25
N GLY A 508 -2.98 7.02 -13.37
CA GLY A 508 -3.11 8.16 -12.45
C GLY A 508 -1.93 8.29 -11.49
N LYS A 509 -1.50 7.18 -10.87
CA LYS A 509 -0.34 7.17 -9.96
C LYS A 509 1.00 7.51 -10.63
N LYS A 510 1.16 7.20 -11.92
CA LYS A 510 2.40 7.46 -12.66
C LYS A 510 2.50 8.91 -13.13
N LEU A 511 1.37 9.52 -13.50
CA LEU A 511 1.27 10.94 -13.84
C LEU A 511 1.53 11.84 -12.62
N LEU A 512 1.06 11.44 -11.42
CA LEU A 512 1.32 12.15 -10.16
C LEU A 512 2.79 12.05 -9.72
N LYS A 513 3.43 10.88 -9.88
CA LYS A 513 4.86 10.68 -9.56
C LYS A 513 5.80 11.53 -10.43
N ASP A 514 5.44 11.78 -11.69
CA ASP A 514 6.23 12.63 -12.60
C ASP A 514 6.09 14.14 -12.27
N GLU A 515 5.07 14.54 -11.49
CA GLU A 515 4.92 15.91 -10.99
C GLU A 515 5.74 16.14 -9.71
N GLU A 516 5.74 15.18 -8.77
CA GLU A 516 6.59 15.21 -7.56
C GLU A 516 8.09 15.20 -7.91
N ALA A 517 8.48 14.47 -8.97
CA ALA A 517 9.85 14.46 -9.47
C ALA A 517 10.28 15.78 -10.14
N ARG A 518 9.34 16.64 -10.54
CA ARG A 518 9.62 17.93 -11.21
C ARG A 518 9.56 19.12 -10.27
N THR A 519 8.77 19.07 -9.19
CA THR A 519 8.75 20.11 -8.15
C THR A 519 9.87 19.95 -7.12
N ALA A 520 10.51 18.78 -7.03
CA ALA A 520 11.66 18.52 -6.15
C ALA A 520 12.99 19.15 -6.61
N THR A 521 13.00 20.01 -7.64
CA THR A 521 14.24 20.64 -8.14
C THR A 521 14.23 22.16 -7.96
N SER A 522 14.40 22.65 -6.72
CA SER A 522 14.93 23.99 -6.41
C SER A 522 14.90 24.30 -4.89
N ILE A 523 15.59 23.51 -4.07
CA ILE A 523 16.27 24.04 -2.89
C ILE A 523 17.67 23.43 -2.93
N GLN A 524 18.70 24.27 -3.09
CA GLN A 524 20.07 23.80 -3.06
C GLN A 524 20.35 23.16 -1.69
N PRO A 525 21.01 21.99 -1.61
CA PRO A 525 21.58 21.53 -0.36
C PRO A 525 22.54 22.61 0.14
N LEU A 526 22.51 22.88 1.45
CA LEU A 526 23.45 23.75 2.16
C LEU A 526 24.85 23.57 1.56
N ALA A 527 25.30 24.58 0.80
CA ALA A 527 26.68 24.66 0.39
C ALA A 527 27.53 24.75 1.67
N GLU A 528 28.60 23.95 1.69
CA GLU A 528 29.69 23.90 2.68
C GLU A 528 29.75 25.14 3.60
N MET A 529 29.30 24.97 4.84
CA MET A 529 29.41 26.00 5.88
C MET A 529 30.83 26.01 6.49
N ASP A 530 31.24 27.21 6.92
CA ASP A 530 32.59 27.59 7.36
C ASP A 530 33.13 26.76 8.56
N PRO A 531 34.38 26.23 8.51
CA PRO A 531 34.96 25.38 9.55
C PRO A 531 35.15 26.00 10.95
N GLU A 532 34.97 27.31 11.14
CA GLU A 532 35.05 27.95 12.48
C GLU A 532 33.74 27.93 13.27
N VAL A 533 32.58 27.70 12.64
CA VAL A 533 31.27 27.60 13.30
C VAL A 533 31.08 26.23 13.99
N ASP A 534 31.96 25.28 13.71
CA ASP A 534 31.86 23.86 14.11
C ASP A 534 32.06 23.62 15.61
N GLN A 535 33.03 24.24 16.30
CA GLN A 535 33.49 23.70 17.58
C GLN A 535 32.48 23.83 18.74
N ALA A 536 31.74 24.94 18.85
CA ALA A 536 30.81 25.19 19.97
C ALA A 536 29.48 24.41 19.85
N ALA A 537 29.00 24.21 18.62
CA ALA A 537 27.86 23.35 18.33
C ALA A 537 28.23 21.87 18.55
N LEU A 538 29.44 21.47 18.18
CA LEU A 538 29.99 20.13 18.43
C LEU A 538 30.25 19.84 19.91
N ASP A 539 30.72 20.82 20.69
CA ASP A 539 30.92 20.66 22.14
C ASP A 539 29.58 20.50 22.90
N SER A 540 28.50 21.14 22.41
CA SER A 540 27.13 20.95 22.94
C SER A 540 26.56 19.56 22.64
N ILE A 541 26.90 18.97 21.48
CA ILE A 541 26.52 17.60 21.11
C ILE A 541 27.21 16.59 22.04
N ASP A 542 28.49 16.79 22.36
CA ASP A 542 29.23 15.94 23.32
C ASP A 542 28.69 16.06 24.77
N GLU A 543 28.05 17.18 25.14
CA GLU A 543 27.41 17.38 26.45
C GLU A 543 26.00 16.77 26.52
N ILE A 544 25.23 16.84 25.43
CA ILE A 544 23.90 16.22 25.27
C ILE A 544 24.00 14.68 25.21
N LEU A 545 25.00 14.15 24.49
CA LEU A 545 25.20 12.69 24.38
C LEU A 545 25.72 12.06 25.69
N LYS A 546 26.41 12.84 26.55
CA LYS A 546 26.76 12.43 27.93
C LYS A 546 25.57 12.42 28.88
N THR A 547 24.49 13.12 28.55
CA THR A 547 23.30 13.29 29.40
C THR A 547 22.08 12.50 28.92
N LEU A 548 22.14 11.83 27.78
CA LEU A 548 21.10 10.89 27.33
C LEU A 548 20.79 9.90 28.46
N PRO A 549 19.60 9.99 29.11
CA PRO A 549 19.18 8.99 30.06
C PRO A 549 19.18 7.66 29.31
N GLY A 550 19.84 6.64 29.86
CA GLY A 550 19.51 5.28 29.44
C GLY A 550 18.01 5.14 29.64
N SER A 551 17.26 4.92 28.56
CA SER A 551 15.82 4.76 28.69
C SER A 551 15.60 3.50 29.55
N SER A 552 15.34 3.69 30.83
CA SER A 552 14.84 2.64 31.72
C SER A 552 13.36 2.37 31.44
N ALA A 553 13.00 2.47 30.16
CA ALA A 553 11.65 2.60 29.69
C ALA A 553 11.12 1.19 29.43
N GLY A 554 9.94 0.89 29.96
CA GLY A 554 9.28 -0.40 29.83
C GLY A 554 9.00 -0.74 28.36
N GLY A 555 8.55 -1.96 28.08
CA GLY A 555 8.14 -2.34 26.72
C GLY A 555 7.02 -1.44 26.13
N GLU A 556 6.23 -0.81 26.99
CA GLU A 556 5.18 0.17 26.63
C GLU A 556 5.77 1.51 26.14
N ASP A 557 6.86 1.98 26.72
CA ASP A 557 7.45 3.29 26.35
C ASP A 557 8.09 3.29 24.97
N VAL A 558 8.71 2.16 24.56
CA VAL A 558 9.22 1.97 23.19
C VAL A 558 8.07 1.95 22.18
N PHE A 559 6.93 1.37 22.56
CA PHE A 559 5.73 1.38 21.73
C PHE A 559 5.13 2.80 21.62
N HIS A 560 5.09 3.57 22.71
CA HIS A 560 4.65 4.97 22.69
C HIS A 560 5.58 5.86 21.86
N LEU A 561 6.89 5.68 21.94
CA LEU A 561 7.86 6.42 21.13
C LEU A 561 7.79 6.02 19.65
N ALA A 562 7.64 4.73 19.35
CA ALA A 562 7.40 4.25 17.97
C ALA A 562 6.06 4.74 17.41
N LYS A 563 5.02 4.87 18.27
CA LYS A 563 3.72 5.46 17.92
C LYS A 563 3.82 6.97 17.69
N ALA A 564 4.54 7.70 18.55
CA ALA A 564 4.81 9.13 18.39
C ALA A 564 5.59 9.40 17.09
N ARG A 565 6.58 8.53 16.79
CA ARG A 565 7.28 8.52 15.49
C ARG A 565 6.31 8.26 14.36
N ALA A 566 5.51 7.20 14.41
CA ALA A 566 4.53 6.87 13.38
C ALA A 566 3.50 8.00 13.11
N LEU A 567 3.21 8.84 14.11
CA LEU A 567 2.24 9.93 14.06
C LEU A 567 2.86 11.32 13.84
N ALA A 568 4.16 11.40 13.58
CA ALA A 568 4.86 12.66 13.34
C ALA A 568 4.80 13.68 14.49
N LEU A 569 4.77 13.21 15.75
CA LEU A 569 4.63 14.08 16.91
C LEU A 569 6.00 14.67 17.34
N PRO A 570 6.07 15.91 17.85
CA PRO A 570 7.33 16.55 18.29
C PRO A 570 8.10 15.78 19.37
N GLU A 571 7.38 15.01 20.18
CA GLU A 571 7.90 14.16 21.28
C GLU A 571 8.66 12.92 20.78
N ALA A 572 8.63 12.66 19.47
CA ALA A 572 9.17 11.46 18.83
C ALA A 572 10.68 11.51 18.56
N ASP A 573 11.24 12.72 18.53
CA ASP A 573 12.64 13.00 18.20
C ASP A 573 13.38 13.48 19.46
N PRO A 574 14.20 12.64 20.12
CA PRO A 574 14.97 13.03 21.29
C PRO A 574 16.06 14.06 20.97
N PHE A 575 16.31 14.32 19.68
CA PHE A 575 17.23 15.35 19.18
C PHE A 575 16.47 16.59 18.66
N TYR A 576 15.16 16.69 18.86
CA TYR A 576 14.36 17.85 18.42
C TYR A 576 14.93 19.19 18.93
N GLU A 577 15.28 19.27 20.22
CA GLU A 577 15.91 20.48 20.79
C GLU A 577 17.29 20.78 20.17
N MET A 578 18.08 19.74 19.89
CA MET A 578 19.38 19.87 19.23
C MET A 578 19.21 20.39 17.79
N GLN A 579 18.18 19.93 17.08
CA GLN A 579 17.86 20.35 15.71
C GLN A 579 17.32 21.78 15.65
N GLN A 580 16.50 22.21 16.63
CA GLN A 580 16.06 23.60 16.74
C GLN A 580 17.27 24.52 16.95
N ARG A 581 18.18 24.15 17.85
CA ARG A 581 19.43 24.91 18.09
C ARG A 581 20.36 24.96 16.88
N LEU A 582 20.49 23.85 16.13
CA LEU A 582 21.29 23.81 14.89
C LEU A 582 20.67 24.65 13.76
N LYS A 583 19.33 24.68 13.65
CA LYS A 583 18.59 25.55 12.71
C LYS A 583 18.71 27.03 13.08
N GLU A 584 18.64 27.36 14.36
CA GLU A 584 18.82 28.73 14.85
C GLU A 584 20.24 29.25 14.56
N PHE A 585 21.26 28.41 14.69
CA PHE A 585 22.65 28.74 14.35
C PHE A 585 22.86 28.99 12.86
N SER A 586 22.22 28.21 11.97
CA SER A 586 22.34 28.43 10.52
C SER A 586 21.64 29.71 10.06
N GLN A 587 20.58 30.15 10.75
CA GLN A 587 19.88 31.40 10.48
C GLN A 587 20.65 32.63 10.96
N GLN A 588 21.34 32.55 12.11
CA GLN A 588 22.18 33.66 12.60
C GLN A 588 23.43 33.91 11.72
N ALA A 589 23.96 32.87 11.06
CA ALA A 589 25.07 33.01 10.13
C ALA A 589 24.69 33.73 8.81
N SER A 590 23.41 33.73 8.41
CA SER A 590 22.95 34.41 7.19
C SER A 590 22.69 35.91 7.35
N ASP A 591 22.61 36.43 8.58
CA ASP A 591 22.32 37.84 8.88
C ASP A 591 23.58 38.73 9.03
N ALA A 592 24.79 38.19 8.84
CA ALA A 592 26.02 38.99 8.85
C ALA A 592 26.21 39.74 7.51
N PRO A 593 26.44 41.07 7.52
CA PRO A 593 26.55 41.85 6.28
C PRO A 593 27.83 41.52 5.51
N LEU A 594 27.67 41.06 4.27
CA LEU A 594 28.77 40.78 3.33
C LEU A 594 29.55 42.07 3.00
N ALA A 595 30.83 42.11 3.38
CA ALA A 595 31.76 43.16 3.00
C ALA A 595 32.31 42.93 1.57
N PRO A 596 32.56 44.00 0.77
CA PRO A 596 33.07 43.84 -0.59
C PRO A 596 34.60 43.62 -0.59
N ARG A 597 35.05 42.57 -1.29
CA ARG A 597 36.43 42.39 -1.78
C ARG A 597 36.29 42.24 -3.30
N GLY A 598 36.91 43.00 -4.21
CA GLY A 598 38.23 43.63 -4.25
C GLY A 598 38.88 43.06 -5.52
N GLY A 599 38.98 43.87 -6.59
CA GLY A 599 39.05 43.43 -8.00
C GLY A 599 40.37 42.85 -8.51
N GLU A 600 40.33 42.27 -9.73
CA GLU A 600 41.03 42.77 -10.94
C GLU A 600 40.78 41.85 -12.17
N GLN A 601 40.66 42.46 -13.35
CA GLN A 601 40.49 41.83 -14.66
C GLN A 601 41.84 41.41 -15.26
N VAL A 602 41.95 40.26 -15.94
CA VAL A 602 42.76 40.10 -17.19
C VAL A 602 42.16 39.01 -18.10
N ALA A 603 42.22 39.25 -19.41
CA ALA A 603 41.68 38.48 -20.54
C ALA A 603 42.68 37.40 -21.08
N PRO A 604 42.36 36.66 -22.17
CA PRO A 604 42.87 35.30 -22.45
C PRO A 604 44.08 35.20 -23.40
N ASP A 605 44.60 33.97 -23.51
CA ASP A 605 45.46 33.33 -24.54
C ASP A 605 46.97 33.09 -24.27
N ASP A 606 47.43 32.00 -24.91
CA ASP A 606 48.78 31.53 -25.26
C ASP A 606 49.54 30.49 -24.39
N ALA A 607 49.47 29.24 -24.90
CA ALA A 607 50.59 28.47 -25.44
C ALA A 607 51.76 27.94 -24.56
N LEU A 608 51.95 26.61 -24.69
CA LEU A 608 53.21 25.88 -24.89
C LEU A 608 54.18 25.63 -23.70
N SER A 609 54.53 24.33 -23.56
CA SER A 609 55.90 23.77 -23.57
C SER A 609 56.56 23.21 -22.28
N ASP A 610 56.56 21.86 -22.23
CA ASP A 610 57.73 20.95 -22.07
C ASP A 610 58.22 20.54 -20.66
N PRO A 611 59.00 19.43 -20.52
CA PRO A 611 58.62 18.21 -19.79
C PRO A 611 59.80 17.73 -18.88
N LYS A 612 59.85 16.43 -18.52
CA LYS A 612 60.92 15.64 -17.82
C LYS A 612 60.52 15.24 -16.39
N PHE A 613 60.71 14.02 -15.87
CA PHE A 613 61.48 12.79 -16.18
C PHE A 613 60.82 11.67 -15.27
N LEU A 614 60.30 10.52 -15.76
CA LEU A 614 60.92 9.16 -15.85
C LEU A 614 61.52 8.53 -14.54
N GLU A 615 60.97 7.38 -14.06
CA GLU A 615 61.63 6.03 -13.90
C GLU A 615 60.91 5.02 -12.95
N ALA A 616 61.20 3.71 -13.10
CA ALA A 616 60.42 2.54 -12.64
C ALA A 616 61.23 1.36 -12.01
N LYS A 617 60.50 0.46 -11.28
CA LYS A 617 60.70 -1.02 -10.98
C LYS A 617 61.62 -1.50 -9.82
N PRO A 618 61.61 -2.80 -9.35
CA PRO A 618 60.62 -3.93 -9.35
C PRO A 618 60.59 -4.84 -8.06
N ILE A 619 59.78 -5.92 -8.12
CA ILE A 619 59.57 -7.06 -7.18
C ILE A 619 60.78 -8.03 -7.07
N ASP A 620 60.98 -8.66 -5.90
CA ASP A 620 61.92 -9.79 -5.67
C ASP A 620 61.19 -11.14 -5.45
N VAL A 621 61.61 -12.15 -6.22
CA VAL A 621 61.04 -13.50 -6.37
C VAL A 621 61.91 -14.55 -5.63
N ALA A 622 62.80 -14.13 -4.73
CA ALA A 622 63.67 -15.03 -3.97
C ALA A 622 63.04 -15.68 -2.71
N SER A 623 61.82 -15.32 -2.29
CA SER A 623 61.21 -15.87 -1.06
C SER A 623 60.22 -17.02 -1.28
N ILE A 624 60.00 -17.46 -2.53
CA ILE A 624 59.12 -18.60 -2.87
C ILE A 624 59.75 -19.97 -2.53
N ALA A 625 61.00 -20.06 -2.08
CA ALA A 625 61.71 -21.36 -2.01
C ALA A 625 61.91 -22.00 -0.62
N ALA A 626 61.34 -21.48 0.48
CA ALA A 626 61.66 -21.99 1.84
C ALA A 626 60.52 -22.61 2.67
N GLY A 627 59.25 -22.55 2.22
CA GLY A 627 58.10 -23.01 3.04
C GLY A 627 57.50 -24.36 2.66
N MET A 628 57.88 -24.95 1.52
CA MET A 628 57.36 -26.25 1.04
C MET A 628 58.18 -27.44 1.56
N LYS A 629 58.49 -27.45 2.87
CA LYS A 629 59.25 -28.55 3.48
C LYS A 629 58.80 -28.87 4.90
N GLU A 630 57.49 -29.03 5.12
CA GLU A 630 56.96 -29.75 6.29
C GLU A 630 55.47 -30.12 6.10
N MET A 631 55.19 -30.90 5.06
CA MET A 631 54.06 -31.84 5.13
C MET A 631 54.44 -32.99 6.07
N SER A 632 53.44 -33.50 6.81
CA SER A 632 53.40 -34.86 7.38
C SER A 632 54.22 -35.14 8.66
N ALA A 633 53.70 -34.71 9.83
CA ALA A 633 54.04 -35.37 11.11
C ALA A 633 52.96 -35.29 12.23
N ALA A 634 51.76 -34.74 11.99
CA ALA A 634 50.69 -34.70 13.01
C ALA A 634 49.36 -35.35 12.59
N ALA A 635 49.31 -35.97 11.40
CA ALA A 635 48.24 -36.87 10.99
C ALA A 635 48.39 -38.30 11.58
N GLN A 636 49.29 -38.51 12.54
CA GLN A 636 49.64 -39.85 13.05
C GLN A 636 49.55 -40.02 14.58
N LYS A 637 49.03 -39.04 15.34
CA LYS A 637 48.91 -39.14 16.81
C LYS A 637 47.52 -38.92 17.43
N GLY A 638 46.49 -38.57 16.66
CA GLY A 638 45.10 -38.43 17.17
C GLY A 638 44.25 -39.70 17.06
N ALA A 639 44.59 -40.59 16.12
CA ALA A 639 43.99 -41.92 15.98
C ALA A 639 44.29 -42.87 17.18
N GLN A 640 44.99 -42.39 18.20
CA GLN A 640 45.27 -43.11 19.45
C GLN A 640 44.46 -42.57 20.66
N LYS A 641 43.51 -41.63 20.46
CA LYS A 641 42.58 -41.17 21.52
C LYS A 641 41.15 -41.71 21.38
N ILE A 642 40.83 -42.37 20.26
CA ILE A 642 39.58 -43.10 20.05
C ILE A 642 39.56 -44.40 20.88
N ASP A 643 40.72 -44.93 21.26
CA ASP A 643 40.86 -46.12 22.12
C ASP A 643 40.90 -45.79 23.63
N ALA A 644 40.89 -44.51 24.03
CA ALA A 644 41.13 -44.12 25.42
C ALA A 644 39.87 -43.82 26.26
N LEU A 645 38.65 -43.75 25.68
CA LEU A 645 37.43 -43.56 26.49
C LEU A 645 36.17 -44.25 25.93
N LEU A 646 36.38 -45.36 25.22
CA LEU A 646 35.49 -46.52 25.28
C LEU A 646 35.43 -47.15 26.70
N ALA A 647 36.03 -46.51 27.71
CA ALA A 647 36.12 -46.94 29.09
C ALA A 647 35.06 -46.33 30.04
N ASP A 648 34.11 -45.51 29.56
CA ASP A 648 32.89 -45.15 30.31
C ASP A 648 31.60 -45.64 29.61
N ILE A 649 31.75 -46.60 28.69
CA ILE A 649 30.72 -47.58 28.39
C ILE A 649 30.45 -48.34 29.70
N LEU A 650 29.57 -47.82 30.55
CA LEU A 650 28.60 -48.51 31.41
C LEU A 650 27.81 -47.46 32.23
N PRO A 651 26.48 -47.62 32.38
CA PRO A 651 25.58 -46.59 32.89
C PRO A 651 25.56 -46.53 34.42
N SER A 652 25.59 -45.33 34.99
CA SER A 652 25.20 -45.11 36.39
C SER A 652 23.86 -44.38 36.46
N SER A 653 22.85 -45.19 36.75
CA SER A 653 21.48 -44.88 37.12
C SER A 653 21.34 -43.93 38.32
N ALA A 654 20.39 -43.00 38.23
CA ALA A 654 19.35 -42.68 39.24
C ALA A 654 18.74 -41.33 38.83
N GLY A 655 17.45 -41.14 38.61
CA GLY A 655 16.25 -41.95 38.70
C GLY A 655 15.07 -41.02 38.40
N GLY A 656 13.97 -41.54 37.84
CA GLY A 656 12.77 -40.73 37.57
C GLY A 656 12.05 -41.13 36.28
N GLU A 657 11.45 -42.32 36.33
CA GLU A 657 10.49 -42.97 35.43
C GLU A 657 9.66 -42.12 34.43
N LEU A 658 9.66 -42.56 33.17
CA LEU A 658 8.55 -42.46 32.20
C LEU A 658 7.86 -43.83 32.10
N PRO A 659 6.52 -43.86 32.01
CA PRO A 659 5.86 -44.71 30.98
C PRO A 659 4.52 -44.12 30.45
N PRO A 660 3.84 -44.67 29.42
CA PRO A 660 4.28 -45.46 28.25
C PRO A 660 3.44 -45.14 26.98
N VAL A 661 3.90 -44.28 26.05
CA VAL A 661 3.20 -44.07 24.75
C VAL A 661 3.50 -45.19 23.73
N MET A 662 4.49 -46.04 24.01
CA MET A 662 4.93 -47.11 23.09
C MET A 662 4.21 -48.46 23.22
N GLU A 663 3.28 -48.63 24.15
CA GLU A 663 2.40 -49.81 24.17
C GLU A 663 1.00 -49.54 23.59
N ALA A 664 0.63 -48.26 23.40
CA ALA A 664 -0.57 -47.90 22.61
C ALA A 664 -0.35 -48.08 21.09
N LEU A 665 0.90 -48.03 20.63
CA LEU A 665 1.28 -48.19 19.22
C LEU A 665 1.41 -49.64 18.75
N LYS A 666 1.26 -50.63 19.64
CA LYS A 666 1.33 -52.06 19.29
C LYS A 666 0.01 -52.81 19.35
N ALA A 667 -1.09 -52.16 19.74
CA ALA A 667 -2.39 -52.81 19.93
C ALA A 667 -3.48 -52.49 18.88
N ARG A 668 -3.20 -51.68 17.84
CA ARG A 668 -4.19 -51.38 16.79
C ARG A 668 -3.89 -51.93 15.39
N ALA A 669 -2.83 -52.70 15.26
CA ALA A 669 -2.60 -53.55 14.10
C ALA A 669 -3.30 -54.91 14.28
N LYS A 670 -4.60 -54.99 13.98
CA LYS A 670 -5.30 -56.22 13.54
C LYS A 670 -6.76 -55.95 13.14
N MET A 671 -7.12 -56.46 11.94
CA MET A 671 -8.44 -56.58 11.28
C MET A 671 -8.79 -55.46 10.26
N PRO A 672 -9.57 -55.76 9.20
CA PRO A 672 -9.09 -56.30 7.92
C PRO A 672 -9.28 -55.31 6.75
N VAL A 673 -8.48 -55.48 5.70
CA VAL A 673 -8.56 -54.73 4.43
C VAL A 673 -9.79 -55.15 3.62
N PRO A 674 -10.69 -54.25 3.20
CA PRO A 674 -11.65 -54.53 2.14
C PRO A 674 -10.98 -54.34 0.77
N LYS A 675 -11.25 -55.28 -0.15
CA LYS A 675 -10.91 -55.20 -1.58
C LYS A 675 -11.71 -54.09 -2.28
N PRO A 676 -11.20 -53.55 -3.41
CA PRO A 676 -11.67 -52.31 -4.01
C PRO A 676 -13.03 -52.48 -4.70
N ASP A 677 -13.91 -51.49 -4.53
CA ASP A 677 -15.16 -51.37 -5.29
C ASP A 677 -14.97 -50.38 -6.45
N VAL A 678 -15.39 -50.80 -7.64
CA VAL A 678 -15.11 -50.17 -8.96
C VAL A 678 -16.19 -49.11 -9.29
N LYS A 679 -16.61 -48.35 -8.29
CA LYS A 679 -17.47 -47.17 -8.42
C LYS A 679 -16.80 -46.09 -7.57
N SER A 680 -16.09 -45.12 -8.13
CA SER A 680 -16.58 -44.18 -9.14
C SER A 680 -15.40 -43.38 -9.70
N VAL A 681 -14.89 -43.78 -10.85
CA VAL A 681 -14.14 -42.86 -11.73
C VAL A 681 -15.00 -41.64 -12.09
N ALA A 682 -16.33 -41.78 -11.99
CA ALA A 682 -17.30 -40.70 -12.05
C ALA A 682 -17.17 -39.66 -10.91
N ASP A 683 -16.74 -40.01 -9.70
CA ASP A 683 -16.57 -39.03 -8.61
C ASP A 683 -15.25 -38.29 -8.74
N ILE A 684 -14.24 -38.89 -9.37
CA ILE A 684 -12.98 -38.21 -9.71
C ILE A 684 -13.19 -37.26 -10.90
N LEU A 685 -14.03 -37.64 -11.87
CA LEU A 685 -14.41 -36.77 -12.99
C LEU A 685 -15.35 -35.62 -12.56
N LYS A 686 -16.21 -35.82 -11.55
CA LYS A 686 -17.02 -34.75 -10.97
C LYS A 686 -16.19 -33.82 -10.08
N LYS A 687 -15.23 -34.38 -9.33
CA LYS A 687 -14.25 -33.59 -8.55
C LYS A 687 -13.27 -32.79 -9.41
N GLY A 688 -13.03 -33.17 -10.67
CA GLY A 688 -12.22 -32.36 -11.59
C GLY A 688 -12.87 -31.04 -12.00
N GLN A 689 -14.20 -30.96 -11.95
CA GLN A 689 -14.96 -29.73 -12.23
C GLN A 689 -15.27 -28.94 -10.95
N ASP A 690 -15.47 -29.61 -9.82
CA ASP A 690 -15.63 -28.95 -8.52
C ASP A 690 -14.29 -28.44 -7.96
N ALA A 691 -13.14 -29.04 -8.32
CA ALA A 691 -11.83 -28.74 -7.72
C ALA A 691 -11.30 -27.31 -7.97
N ALA A 692 -11.82 -26.54 -8.92
CA ALA A 692 -11.42 -25.13 -9.05
C ALA A 692 -12.04 -24.27 -7.92
N GLU A 693 -13.31 -24.52 -7.56
CA GLU A 693 -14.02 -23.79 -6.50
C GLU A 693 -13.79 -24.43 -5.12
N THR A 694 -13.69 -25.76 -5.03
CA THR A 694 -13.44 -26.42 -3.73
C THR A 694 -11.98 -26.38 -3.30
N THR A 695 -11.01 -26.18 -4.19
CA THR A 695 -9.60 -26.06 -3.74
C THR A 695 -9.40 -24.76 -2.99
N GLU A 696 -10.01 -23.64 -3.39
CA GLU A 696 -9.99 -22.41 -2.58
C GLU A 696 -10.69 -22.63 -1.23
N GLU A 697 -11.89 -23.20 -1.18
CA GLU A 697 -12.62 -23.41 0.08
C GLU A 697 -11.97 -24.42 1.03
N ILE A 698 -11.43 -25.54 0.52
CA ILE A 698 -10.69 -26.54 1.32
C ILE A 698 -9.33 -25.96 1.76
N PHE A 699 -8.67 -25.16 0.92
CA PHE A 699 -7.40 -24.52 1.23
C PHE A 699 -7.54 -23.43 2.31
N PHE A 700 -8.56 -22.57 2.19
CA PHE A 700 -8.89 -21.62 3.24
C PHE A 700 -9.37 -22.33 4.52
N ALA A 701 -9.94 -23.54 4.44
CA ALA A 701 -10.33 -24.32 5.62
C ALA A 701 -9.15 -25.05 6.31
N GLU A 702 -8.03 -25.31 5.61
CA GLU A 702 -6.82 -25.92 6.18
C GLU A 702 -5.79 -24.89 6.72
N LEU A 703 -5.90 -23.63 6.30
CA LEU A 703 -5.25 -22.51 6.96
C LEU A 703 -5.88 -22.33 8.35
N ASP A 704 -5.06 -22.15 9.38
CA ASP A 704 -5.62 -21.80 10.70
C ASP A 704 -6.36 -20.45 10.60
N GLU A 705 -7.32 -20.23 11.50
CA GLU A 705 -8.10 -18.99 11.51
C GLU A 705 -7.22 -17.74 11.65
N GLU A 706 -6.00 -17.87 12.18
CA GLU A 706 -5.02 -16.79 12.30
C GLU A 706 -4.44 -16.39 10.93
N ALA A 707 -4.00 -17.35 10.10
CA ALA A 707 -3.47 -17.13 8.76
C ALA A 707 -4.57 -16.80 7.75
N ARG A 708 -5.77 -17.36 7.95
CA ARG A 708 -6.96 -17.05 7.17
C ARG A 708 -7.50 -15.65 7.52
N GLY A 709 -7.47 -15.29 8.80
CA GLY A 709 -7.68 -13.94 9.30
C GLY A 709 -6.66 -12.98 8.70
N PHE A 710 -5.37 -13.31 8.76
CA PHE A 710 -4.29 -12.52 8.16
C PHE A 710 -4.49 -12.23 6.66
N LEU A 711 -5.04 -13.17 5.88
CA LEU A 711 -5.34 -13.00 4.45
C LEU A 711 -6.66 -12.27 4.15
N LEU A 712 -7.67 -12.39 5.02
CA LEU A 712 -9.05 -11.91 4.79
C LEU A 712 -9.40 -10.63 5.58
N SER A 713 -8.69 -10.33 6.66
CA SER A 713 -8.84 -9.10 7.43
C SER A 713 -8.00 -8.02 6.76
N GLY A 714 -8.68 -7.09 6.10
CA GLY A 714 -8.17 -5.73 5.90
C GLY A 714 -8.07 -4.93 7.22
N ASP A 715 -8.20 -5.58 8.37
CA ASP A 715 -8.12 -4.98 9.70
C ASP A 715 -6.73 -5.17 10.29
N HIS A 716 -5.90 -4.15 10.08
CA HIS A 716 -4.57 -4.01 10.65
C HIS A 716 -4.62 -3.67 12.15
N GLU A 717 -4.87 -4.65 13.01
CA GLU A 717 -4.40 -4.56 14.40
C GLU A 717 -2.99 -5.16 14.49
N ARG A 718 -1.98 -4.29 14.24
CA ARG A 718 -0.51 -4.46 14.37
C ARG A 718 0.35 -4.75 13.13
N THR A 719 -0.01 -4.21 11.97
CA THR A 719 1.01 -3.93 10.93
C THR A 719 0.68 -2.72 10.06
N TYR A 720 0.37 -1.58 10.69
CA TYR A 720 0.57 -0.29 10.03
C TYR A 720 2.07 -0.16 9.76
N ILE A 721 2.46 -0.11 8.48
CA ILE A 721 3.84 0.22 8.09
C ILE A 721 3.93 1.74 8.19
N PRO A 722 4.66 2.32 9.15
CA PRO A 722 5.00 3.72 9.04
C PRO A 722 6.00 3.80 7.88
N GLU A 723 5.78 4.74 6.96
CA GLU A 723 6.90 5.29 6.20
C GLU A 723 8.02 5.72 7.18
N PRO A 724 9.29 5.90 6.76
CA PRO A 724 10.29 6.46 7.68
C PRO A 724 9.78 7.83 8.14
N VAL A 725 9.22 7.90 9.37
CA VAL A 725 8.46 9.09 9.76
C VAL A 725 9.41 10.15 10.30
N TYR A 726 10.45 9.79 11.06
CA TYR A 726 11.44 10.76 11.54
C TYR A 726 12.88 10.21 11.64
N PRO A 727 13.89 11.07 11.36
CA PRO A 727 13.72 12.41 10.78
C PRO A 727 13.33 12.36 9.30
N LEU A 728 12.51 13.32 8.86
CA LEU A 728 12.02 13.41 7.47
C LEU A 728 13.16 13.68 6.46
N GLU A 729 14.26 14.26 6.93
CA GLU A 729 15.49 14.52 6.17
C GLU A 729 16.69 13.88 6.87
N ASN A 730 17.66 13.40 6.09
CA ASN A 730 18.94 12.92 6.63
C ASN A 730 19.66 14.07 7.35
N TYR A 731 20.27 13.79 8.50
CA TYR A 731 21.18 14.77 9.13
C TYR A 731 22.34 15.15 8.21
N ALA A 732 22.90 16.34 8.40
CA ALA A 732 24.11 16.75 7.71
C ALA A 732 25.23 15.70 7.93
N GLN A 733 26.03 15.43 6.90
CA GLN A 733 27.02 14.35 6.92
C GLN A 733 27.99 14.46 8.11
N SER A 734 28.42 15.67 8.47
CA SER A 734 29.30 15.92 9.63
C SER A 734 28.69 15.46 10.96
N VAL A 735 27.38 15.66 11.15
CA VAL A 735 26.63 15.23 12.34
C VAL A 735 26.52 13.71 12.38
N ARG A 736 26.20 13.07 11.25
CA ARG A 736 26.11 11.61 11.11
C ARG A 736 27.43 10.93 11.44
N ASP A 737 28.54 11.47 10.92
CA ASP A 737 29.90 10.96 11.15
C ASP A 737 30.37 11.15 12.60
N ARG A 738 29.97 12.24 13.26
CA ARG A 738 30.30 12.46 14.68
C ARG A 738 29.47 11.55 15.59
N LEU A 739 28.17 11.41 15.33
CA LEU A 739 27.28 10.50 16.05
C LEU A 739 27.79 9.05 15.94
N GLY A 740 28.20 8.64 14.73
CA GLY A 740 28.82 7.34 14.48
C GLY A 740 30.07 7.09 15.32
N ARG A 741 31.02 8.04 15.34
CA ARG A 741 32.23 7.96 16.17
C ARG A 741 31.90 7.80 17.64
N LEU A 742 30.96 8.60 18.15
CA LEU A 742 30.56 8.53 19.55
C LEU A 742 29.94 7.18 19.91
N ILE A 743 29.09 6.62 19.05
CA ILE A 743 28.53 5.29 19.24
C ILE A 743 29.66 4.24 19.32
N VAL A 744 30.61 4.27 18.38
CA VAL A 744 31.75 3.34 18.37
C VAL A 744 32.60 3.46 19.65
N ASP A 745 32.86 4.68 20.13
CA ASP A 745 33.60 4.91 21.39
C ASP A 745 32.85 4.34 22.60
N HIS A 746 31.52 4.51 22.65
CA HIS A 746 30.68 3.96 23.71
C HIS A 746 30.54 2.42 23.64
N VAL A 747 30.54 1.85 22.44
CA VAL A 747 30.63 0.40 22.22
C VAL A 747 31.95 -0.14 22.76
N ALA A 748 33.07 0.53 22.49
CA ALA A 748 34.38 0.16 23.04
C ALA A 748 34.42 0.26 24.58
N ALA A 749 33.61 1.15 25.17
CA ALA A 749 33.43 1.26 26.61
C ALA A 749 32.46 0.21 27.23
N GLY A 750 31.87 -0.68 26.43
CA GLY A 750 30.95 -1.73 26.89
C GLY A 750 29.52 -1.24 27.18
N THR A 751 29.11 -0.13 26.58
CA THR A 751 27.76 0.45 26.75
C THR A 751 26.72 -0.38 25.98
N SER A 752 25.57 -0.69 26.60
CA SER A 752 24.42 -1.30 25.90
C SER A 752 23.57 -0.24 25.19
N PHE A 753 23.10 -0.60 23.98
CA PHE A 753 22.29 0.24 23.10
C PHE A 753 20.86 -0.28 22.88
N ALA A 754 20.44 -1.30 23.63
CA ALA A 754 19.05 -1.75 23.61
C ALA A 754 18.10 -0.58 23.93
N ARG A 755 17.04 -0.43 23.13
CA ARG A 755 15.98 0.59 23.23
C ARG A 755 16.48 2.04 23.16
N ARG A 756 17.68 2.26 22.64
CA ARG A 756 18.21 3.61 22.39
C ARG A 756 17.87 4.09 21.00
N ASP A 757 17.81 5.40 20.86
CA ASP A 757 17.74 6.06 19.57
C ASP A 757 19.13 6.44 19.06
N ILE A 758 19.46 5.90 17.89
CA ILE A 758 20.69 6.19 17.15
C ILE A 758 20.37 6.37 15.65
N ALA A 759 19.16 6.82 15.32
CA ALA A 759 18.74 7.08 13.95
C ALA A 759 19.71 8.02 13.21
N ASN A 760 19.78 7.87 11.89
CA ASN A 760 20.68 8.61 10.98
C ASN A 760 22.19 8.46 11.20
N ALA A 761 22.67 7.71 12.20
CA ALA A 761 24.09 7.57 12.46
C ALA A 761 24.85 6.99 11.26
N ASN A 762 26.05 7.53 10.98
CA ASN A 762 26.98 6.89 10.05
C ASN A 762 27.85 5.88 10.80
N LEU A 763 27.50 4.61 10.67
CA LEU A 763 28.18 3.46 11.26
C LEU A 763 28.84 2.61 10.17
N ALA A 764 29.15 3.20 9.01
CA ALA A 764 29.80 2.49 7.92
C ALA A 764 31.16 1.93 8.36
N GLY A 765 31.37 0.63 8.12
CA GLY A 765 32.57 -0.09 8.52
C GLY A 765 32.74 -0.31 10.03
N ALA A 766 31.77 0.07 10.87
CA ALA A 766 31.86 -0.11 12.31
C ALA A 766 31.83 -1.60 12.73
N ASP A 767 32.55 -1.95 13.80
CA ASP A 767 32.48 -3.26 14.43
C ASP A 767 31.50 -3.22 15.62
N LEU A 768 30.32 -3.78 15.40
CA LEU A 768 29.18 -3.82 16.31
C LEU A 768 28.76 -5.27 16.60
N GLN A 769 29.72 -6.20 16.53
CA GLN A 769 29.48 -7.63 16.67
C GLN A 769 28.95 -8.01 18.06
N GLY A 770 27.91 -8.83 18.09
CA GLY A 770 27.35 -9.42 19.30
C GLY A 770 26.66 -8.41 20.23
N LEU A 771 26.34 -7.22 19.75
CA LEU A 771 25.69 -6.19 20.55
C LEU A 771 24.22 -6.50 20.79
N ASP A 772 23.74 -6.16 21.98
CA ASP A 772 22.32 -6.12 22.28
C ASP A 772 21.72 -4.78 21.83
N LEU A 773 20.94 -4.85 20.76
CA LEU A 773 20.26 -3.74 20.09
C LEU A 773 18.73 -3.97 20.10
N GLN A 774 18.23 -4.71 21.09
CA GLN A 774 16.81 -5.00 21.21
C GLN A 774 16.00 -3.69 21.28
N GLY A 775 15.00 -3.53 20.41
CA GLY A 775 14.15 -2.34 20.38
C GLY A 775 14.88 -1.05 19.99
N VAL A 776 16.09 -1.13 19.42
CA VAL A 776 16.85 0.04 18.97
C VAL A 776 16.09 0.80 17.87
N LEU A 777 16.24 2.11 17.83
CA LEU A 777 15.73 2.97 16.76
C LEU A 777 16.91 3.45 15.91
N MET A 778 16.95 3.04 14.64
CA MET A 778 18.07 3.23 13.71
C MET A 778 17.62 3.60 12.30
N GLU A 779 16.46 4.21 12.17
CA GLU A 779 15.90 4.63 10.89
C GLU A 779 16.94 5.47 10.11
N GLN A 780 17.07 5.22 8.80
CA GLN A 780 18.00 5.91 7.90
C GLN A 780 19.51 5.84 8.28
N SER A 781 19.90 4.97 9.22
CA SER A 781 21.32 4.80 9.58
C SER A 781 22.11 4.12 8.46
N ASP A 782 23.38 4.48 8.34
CA ASP A 782 24.30 3.86 7.37
C ASP A 782 25.18 2.82 8.08
N LEU A 783 24.97 1.55 7.77
CA LEU A 783 25.73 0.39 8.24
C LEU A 783 26.51 -0.25 7.08
N THR A 784 26.81 0.50 6.02
CA THR A 784 27.53 0.00 4.85
C THR A 784 28.85 -0.65 5.28
N SER A 785 29.06 -1.91 4.90
CA SER A 785 30.24 -2.71 5.26
C SER A 785 30.50 -2.89 6.77
N ALA A 786 29.52 -2.60 7.64
CA ALA A 786 29.65 -2.81 9.08
C ALA A 786 29.66 -4.30 9.45
N ASN A 787 30.33 -4.66 10.55
CA ASN A 787 30.26 -5.99 11.15
C ASN A 787 29.26 -5.97 12.30
N ILE A 788 28.04 -6.43 12.05
CA ILE A 788 26.96 -6.52 13.06
C ILE A 788 26.65 -7.98 13.43
N GLN A 789 27.57 -8.91 13.15
CA GLN A 789 27.36 -10.36 13.30
C GLN A 789 26.91 -10.73 14.72
N GLY A 790 25.91 -11.60 14.84
CA GLY A 790 25.43 -12.11 16.12
C GLY A 790 24.69 -11.09 16.99
N SER A 791 24.42 -9.88 16.47
CA SER A 791 23.73 -8.83 17.21
C SER A 791 22.22 -9.06 17.27
N ASN A 792 21.60 -8.63 18.37
CA ASN A 792 20.16 -8.78 18.61
C ASN A 792 19.42 -7.50 18.23
N PHE A 793 18.71 -7.49 17.11
CA PHE A 793 17.90 -6.33 16.68
C PHE A 793 16.42 -6.47 17.02
N SER A 794 16.04 -7.49 17.81
CA SER A 794 14.63 -7.87 17.94
C SER A 794 13.75 -6.70 18.42
N GLY A 795 12.63 -6.48 17.73
CA GLY A 795 11.70 -5.38 18.02
C GLY A 795 12.18 -3.96 17.64
N GLY A 796 13.33 -3.80 16.98
CA GLY A 796 13.85 -2.47 16.59
C GLY A 796 13.13 -1.80 15.40
N ALA A 797 13.42 -0.53 15.17
CA ALA A 797 12.96 0.24 14.00
C ALA A 797 14.14 0.56 13.08
N LEU A 798 14.20 -0.11 11.92
CA LEU A 798 15.29 -0.04 10.95
C LEU A 798 14.77 0.36 9.55
N THR A 799 13.72 1.18 9.51
CA THR A 799 13.15 1.66 8.25
C THR A 799 14.20 2.44 7.46
N ALA A 800 14.33 2.14 6.17
CA ALA A 800 15.30 2.75 5.26
C ALA A 800 16.78 2.66 5.71
N VAL A 801 17.13 1.71 6.57
CA VAL A 801 18.53 1.45 6.96
C VAL A 801 19.36 0.98 5.75
N VAL A 802 20.63 1.40 5.67
CA VAL A 802 21.57 0.93 4.64
C VAL A 802 22.49 -0.13 5.23
N LEU A 803 22.29 -1.39 4.84
CA LEU A 803 23.07 -2.57 5.23
C LEU A 803 23.97 -3.08 4.08
N ALA A 804 24.24 -2.24 3.07
CA ALA A 804 24.94 -2.66 1.88
C ALA A 804 26.34 -3.23 2.21
N ASN A 805 26.63 -4.45 1.75
CA ASN A 805 27.87 -5.18 2.04
C ASN A 805 28.15 -5.48 3.54
N ALA A 806 27.19 -5.28 4.45
CA ALA A 806 27.37 -5.54 5.88
C ALA A 806 27.48 -7.04 6.21
N ASN A 807 28.19 -7.40 7.28
CA ASN A 807 28.14 -8.74 7.87
C ASN A 807 27.12 -8.76 9.01
N ALA A 808 25.93 -9.23 8.71
CA ALA A 808 24.78 -9.38 9.60
C ALA A 808 24.40 -10.86 9.79
N SER A 809 25.38 -11.75 9.76
CA SER A 809 25.20 -13.19 9.97
C SER A 809 24.84 -13.46 11.43
N ASP A 810 24.11 -14.55 11.71
CA ASP A 810 23.73 -14.97 13.06
C ASP A 810 22.91 -13.92 13.86
N CYS A 811 22.34 -12.92 13.19
CA CYS A 811 21.58 -11.85 13.86
C CYS A 811 20.14 -12.28 14.16
N ASP A 812 19.59 -11.74 15.26
CA ASP A 812 18.16 -11.85 15.54
C ASP A 812 17.43 -10.63 15.00
N PHE A 813 16.82 -10.83 13.84
CA PHE A 813 15.81 -9.96 13.29
C PHE A 813 14.41 -10.58 13.56
N SER A 814 13.98 -10.73 14.80
CA SER A 814 12.54 -10.98 15.13
C SER A 814 11.80 -9.66 15.39
N ARG A 815 10.62 -9.43 14.82
CA ARG A 815 9.76 -8.24 15.08
C ARG A 815 10.33 -6.82 14.83
N THR A 816 11.48 -6.66 14.17
CA THR A 816 12.04 -5.37 13.72
C THR A 816 11.36 -4.92 12.42
N ASN A 817 11.18 -3.62 12.26
CA ASN A 817 10.75 -3.02 11.00
C ASN A 817 11.95 -2.84 10.05
N LEU A 818 11.92 -3.45 8.87
CA LEU A 818 12.93 -3.33 7.81
C LEU A 818 12.33 -2.76 6.50
N ALA A 819 11.22 -2.04 6.58
CA ALA A 819 10.62 -1.43 5.41
C ALA A 819 11.61 -0.50 4.70
N LYS A 820 11.69 -0.59 3.36
CA LYS A 820 12.60 0.18 2.50
C LYS A 820 14.10 -0.01 2.83
N ALA A 821 14.49 -1.01 3.63
CA ALA A 821 15.89 -1.27 3.95
C ALA A 821 16.70 -1.68 2.70
N ASN A 822 17.95 -1.25 2.61
CA ASN A 822 18.87 -1.60 1.53
C ASN A 822 19.96 -2.54 2.04
N ALA A 823 19.78 -3.85 1.83
CA ALA A 823 20.71 -4.91 2.23
C ALA A 823 21.42 -5.56 1.02
N VAL A 824 21.68 -4.78 -0.04
CA VAL A 824 22.38 -5.28 -1.24
C VAL A 824 23.75 -5.84 -0.87
N ASN A 825 24.09 -7.04 -1.35
CA ASN A 825 25.34 -7.77 -1.05
C ASN A 825 25.60 -8.05 0.45
N ALA A 826 24.60 -7.88 1.33
CA ALA A 826 24.78 -8.15 2.76
C ALA A 826 24.94 -9.66 3.03
N LYS A 827 25.67 -10.03 4.08
CA LYS A 827 25.71 -11.40 4.62
C LYS A 827 24.77 -11.51 5.80
N LEU A 828 23.67 -12.23 5.62
CA LEU A 828 22.58 -12.48 6.58
C LEU A 828 22.45 -14.00 6.86
N ASP A 829 23.56 -14.73 6.74
CA ASP A 829 23.58 -16.18 6.91
C ASP A 829 23.16 -16.57 8.34
N ARG A 830 22.29 -17.57 8.48
CA ARG A 830 21.74 -18.07 9.76
C ARG A 830 20.99 -17.04 10.61
N SER A 831 20.62 -15.89 10.02
CA SER A 831 19.84 -14.88 10.73
C SER A 831 18.36 -15.28 10.84
N ARG A 832 17.69 -14.81 11.90
CA ARG A 832 16.28 -15.11 12.18
C ARG A 832 15.39 -13.94 11.77
N PHE A 833 14.28 -14.24 11.09
CA PHE A 833 13.23 -13.31 10.72
C PHE A 833 11.88 -13.87 11.18
N SER A 834 11.22 -13.25 12.16
CA SER A 834 9.89 -13.70 12.58
C SER A 834 8.90 -12.59 12.90
N ASP A 835 7.62 -12.83 12.63
CA ASP A 835 6.46 -11.94 12.87
C ASP A 835 6.65 -10.55 12.23
N ARG A 836 6.69 -10.45 10.90
CA ARG A 836 7.06 -9.20 10.20
C ARG A 836 6.32 -8.92 8.91
N LEU A 837 6.23 -7.62 8.61
CA LEU A 837 5.93 -7.09 7.30
C LEU A 837 7.17 -6.41 6.71
N LEU A 838 7.66 -6.93 5.59
CA LEU A 838 8.71 -6.33 4.77
C LEU A 838 8.05 -5.64 3.58
N LEU A 839 8.13 -4.32 3.52
CA LEU A 839 7.67 -3.54 2.37
C LEU A 839 8.86 -2.92 1.66
N GLU A 840 8.97 -3.15 0.35
CA GLU A 840 9.94 -2.47 -0.52
C GLU A 840 11.42 -2.61 -0.08
N ALA A 841 11.75 -3.66 0.68
CA ALA A 841 13.12 -3.95 1.08
C ALA A 841 13.93 -4.54 -0.10
N ASN A 842 15.22 -4.20 -0.16
CA ASN A 842 16.12 -4.65 -1.20
C ASN A 842 17.23 -5.55 -0.64
N PHE A 843 17.11 -6.86 -0.88
CA PHE A 843 18.07 -7.91 -0.55
C PHE A 843 18.83 -8.42 -1.79
N ALA A 844 18.94 -7.62 -2.87
CA ALA A 844 19.59 -8.09 -4.09
C ALA A 844 21.04 -8.53 -3.84
N SER A 845 21.41 -9.68 -4.39
CA SER A 845 22.72 -10.32 -4.24
C SER A 845 23.15 -10.59 -2.77
N ALA A 846 22.23 -10.56 -1.81
CA ALA A 846 22.52 -10.88 -0.42
C ALA A 846 22.74 -12.39 -0.21
N SER A 847 23.61 -12.75 0.73
CA SER A 847 23.74 -14.14 1.22
C SER A 847 22.83 -14.31 2.43
N MET A 848 21.84 -15.20 2.35
CA MET A 848 20.90 -15.50 3.44
C MET A 848 20.87 -17.01 3.71
N LYS A 849 22.03 -17.66 3.64
CA LYS A 849 22.12 -19.12 3.72
C LYS A 849 21.68 -19.60 5.09
N GLN A 850 20.82 -20.62 5.12
CA GLN A 850 20.30 -21.20 6.36
C GLN A 850 19.58 -20.18 7.27
N ALA A 851 19.13 -19.05 6.74
CA ALA A 851 18.29 -18.12 7.47
C ALA A 851 16.91 -18.74 7.77
N SER A 852 16.27 -18.30 8.85
CA SER A 852 14.95 -18.78 9.27
C SER A 852 13.93 -17.67 9.16
N PHE A 853 12.81 -17.94 8.49
CA PHE A 853 11.70 -17.02 8.28
C PHE A 853 10.41 -17.65 8.82
N SER A 854 9.70 -16.95 9.70
CA SER A 854 8.44 -17.44 10.28
C SER A 854 7.39 -16.33 10.36
N GLY A 855 6.18 -16.53 9.82
CA GLY A 855 5.13 -15.51 9.87
C GLY A 855 5.50 -14.21 9.13
N LEU A 856 6.35 -14.30 8.10
CA LEU A 856 6.82 -13.15 7.33
C LEU A 856 5.86 -12.83 6.19
N VAL A 857 5.57 -11.55 5.99
CA VAL A 857 4.90 -11.03 4.80
C VAL A 857 5.80 -10.05 4.06
N ALA A 858 6.22 -10.42 2.85
CA ALA A 858 7.04 -9.60 1.98
C ALA A 858 6.19 -9.04 0.84
N GLN A 859 6.14 -7.72 0.72
CA GLN A 859 5.42 -7.00 -0.32
C GLN A 859 6.37 -6.11 -1.11
N ASN A 860 6.37 -6.24 -2.44
CA ASN A 860 7.22 -5.44 -3.35
C ASN A 860 8.73 -5.49 -3.01
N CYS A 861 9.21 -6.58 -2.41
CA CYS A 861 10.61 -6.72 -2.04
C CYS A 861 11.46 -7.30 -3.18
N SER A 862 12.75 -6.99 -3.20
CA SER A 862 13.71 -7.60 -4.14
C SER A 862 14.65 -8.56 -3.42
N PHE A 863 14.71 -9.80 -3.91
CA PHE A 863 15.66 -10.85 -3.57
C PHE A 863 16.45 -11.28 -4.81
N SER A 864 16.55 -10.42 -5.83
CA SER A 864 17.19 -10.78 -7.09
C SER A 864 18.65 -11.19 -6.87
N ASP A 865 19.08 -12.32 -7.44
CA ASP A 865 20.44 -12.88 -7.27
C ASP A 865 20.83 -13.21 -5.81
N ALA A 866 19.87 -13.22 -4.87
CA ALA A 866 20.16 -13.58 -3.48
C ALA A 866 20.38 -15.10 -3.30
N ASP A 867 21.26 -15.48 -2.37
CA ASP A 867 21.52 -16.87 -2.01
C ASP A 867 20.83 -17.26 -0.69
N LEU A 868 19.63 -17.83 -0.80
CA LEU A 868 18.79 -18.36 0.28
C LEU A 868 18.93 -19.89 0.42
N SER A 869 20.09 -20.46 0.05
CA SER A 869 20.29 -21.91 0.09
C SER A 869 20.15 -22.46 1.52
N GLY A 870 19.37 -23.52 1.67
CA GLY A 870 19.10 -24.17 2.95
C GLY A 870 18.28 -23.34 3.94
N ALA A 871 17.71 -22.21 3.54
CA ALA A 871 16.82 -21.41 4.39
C ALA A 871 15.52 -22.14 4.73
N ILE A 872 14.89 -21.75 5.83
CA ILE A 872 13.63 -22.33 6.33
C ILE A 872 12.57 -21.24 6.32
N PHE A 873 11.42 -21.51 5.72
CA PHE A 873 10.27 -20.62 5.65
C PHE A 873 9.04 -21.33 6.21
N GLU A 874 8.40 -20.71 7.19
CA GLU A 874 7.19 -21.23 7.83
C GLU A 874 6.12 -20.12 7.85
N ASN A 875 4.92 -20.40 7.33
CA ASN A 875 3.80 -19.44 7.32
C ASN A 875 4.18 -18.08 6.70
N CYS A 876 4.88 -18.07 5.56
CA CYS A 876 5.33 -16.84 4.91
C CYS A 876 4.52 -16.50 3.66
N VAL A 877 4.33 -15.21 3.38
CA VAL A 877 3.64 -14.69 2.19
C VAL A 877 4.57 -13.78 1.41
N PHE A 878 4.76 -14.06 0.13
CA PHE A 878 5.49 -13.20 -0.82
C PHE A 878 4.49 -12.65 -1.83
N ASN A 879 4.35 -11.33 -1.89
CA ASN A 879 3.42 -10.64 -2.79
C ASN A 879 4.20 -9.66 -3.68
N THR A 880 4.11 -9.85 -5.00
CA THR A 880 4.76 -8.99 -6.00
C THR A 880 6.27 -8.82 -5.76
N CYS A 881 6.94 -9.89 -5.32
CA CYS A 881 8.38 -9.85 -5.05
C CYS A 881 9.20 -10.20 -6.29
N ASN A 882 10.38 -9.61 -6.41
CA ASN A 882 11.39 -9.96 -7.40
C ASN A 882 12.35 -11.01 -6.82
N LEU A 883 12.30 -12.22 -7.35
CA LEU A 883 13.11 -13.40 -7.03
C LEU A 883 13.96 -13.83 -8.24
N THR A 884 14.10 -12.98 -9.27
CA THR A 884 14.86 -13.30 -10.48
C THR A 884 16.31 -13.64 -10.13
N ASP A 885 16.85 -14.70 -10.73
CA ASP A 885 18.20 -15.25 -10.47
C ASP A 885 18.47 -15.72 -9.02
N ALA A 886 17.48 -15.69 -8.13
CA ALA A 886 17.67 -16.09 -6.72
C ALA A 886 17.90 -17.61 -6.56
N ARG A 887 18.63 -18.01 -5.51
CA ARG A 887 18.93 -19.41 -5.18
C ARG A 887 18.30 -19.84 -3.86
N PHE A 888 17.34 -20.76 -3.95
CA PHE A 888 16.63 -21.44 -2.85
C PHE A 888 17.03 -22.93 -2.74
N ASP A 889 18.25 -23.28 -3.15
CA ASP A 889 18.67 -24.68 -3.20
C ASP A 889 18.66 -25.32 -1.81
N GLY A 890 17.94 -26.43 -1.67
CA GLY A 890 17.77 -27.14 -0.40
C GLY A 890 16.93 -26.40 0.65
N ALA A 891 16.27 -25.30 0.30
CA ALA A 891 15.39 -24.58 1.20
C ALA A 891 14.13 -25.39 1.56
N LYS A 892 13.54 -25.08 2.71
CA LYS A 892 12.31 -25.73 3.20
C LYS A 892 11.21 -24.70 3.33
N PHE A 893 10.05 -25.01 2.77
CA PHE A 893 8.85 -24.18 2.85
C PHE A 893 7.73 -25.00 3.49
N VAL A 894 7.10 -24.43 4.51
CA VAL A 894 5.95 -25.01 5.21
C VAL A 894 4.84 -23.97 5.26
N LYS A 895 3.71 -24.24 4.60
CA LYS A 895 2.56 -23.33 4.50
C LYS A 895 2.92 -21.92 4.01
N CYS A 896 3.65 -21.78 2.91
CA CYS A 896 3.98 -20.47 2.33
C CYS A 896 3.20 -20.18 1.05
N MET A 897 3.13 -18.90 0.69
CA MET A 897 2.43 -18.38 -0.48
C MET A 897 3.34 -17.48 -1.31
N PHE A 898 3.29 -17.65 -2.63
CA PHE A 898 3.96 -16.79 -3.61
C PHE A 898 2.91 -16.25 -4.59
N ILE A 899 2.63 -14.96 -4.53
CA ILE A 899 1.56 -14.29 -5.27
C ILE A 899 2.20 -13.25 -6.20
N GLU A 900 1.97 -13.39 -7.50
CA GLU A 900 2.43 -12.45 -8.53
C GLU A 900 3.94 -12.15 -8.48
N CYS A 901 4.74 -13.14 -8.05
CA CYS A 901 6.19 -13.00 -7.96
C CYS A 901 6.89 -13.28 -9.30
N ALA A 902 7.98 -12.56 -9.55
CA ALA A 902 8.90 -12.79 -10.66
C ALA A 902 10.08 -13.64 -10.15
N ALA A 903 10.40 -14.74 -10.80
CA ALA A 903 11.37 -15.75 -10.36
C ALA A 903 12.08 -16.35 -11.58
N GLU A 904 12.30 -15.56 -12.63
CA GLU A 904 13.01 -15.99 -13.83
C GLU A 904 14.43 -16.44 -13.48
N ASN A 905 14.91 -17.51 -14.12
CA ASN A 905 16.25 -18.09 -13.92
C ASN A 905 16.59 -18.51 -12.48
N SER A 906 15.64 -18.46 -11.55
CA SER A 906 15.86 -18.83 -10.16
C SER A 906 16.11 -20.34 -10.00
N SER A 907 16.80 -20.72 -8.93
CA SER A 907 17.08 -22.12 -8.60
C SER A 907 16.41 -22.51 -7.28
N TRP A 908 15.73 -23.65 -7.28
CA TRP A 908 14.96 -24.26 -6.20
C TRP A 908 15.36 -25.74 -6.06
N ALA A 909 16.59 -26.08 -6.46
CA ALA A 909 17.01 -27.46 -6.57
C ALA A 909 17.01 -28.10 -5.17
N LYS A 910 16.42 -29.29 -5.05
CA LYS A 910 16.29 -30.04 -3.78
C LYS A 910 15.48 -29.31 -2.70
N ALA A 911 14.73 -28.26 -3.05
CA ALA A 911 13.85 -27.60 -2.10
C ALA A 911 12.68 -28.52 -1.70
N GLY A 912 12.21 -28.37 -0.46
CA GLY A 912 11.05 -29.06 0.07
C GLY A 912 9.87 -28.11 0.24
N PHE A 913 8.72 -28.49 -0.29
CA PHE A 913 7.48 -27.72 -0.27
C PHE A 913 6.39 -28.55 0.42
N ASP A 914 5.96 -28.15 1.62
CA ASP A 914 4.83 -28.75 2.35
C ASP A 914 3.68 -27.74 2.41
N ARG A 915 2.57 -28.03 1.73
CA ARG A 915 1.38 -27.17 1.61
C ARG A 915 1.65 -25.77 1.06
N GLN A 916 2.23 -25.70 -0.13
CA GLN A 916 2.62 -24.44 -0.76
C GLN A 916 1.63 -23.97 -1.81
N LEU A 917 1.47 -22.66 -1.92
CA LEU A 917 0.64 -22.06 -2.98
C LEU A 917 1.45 -21.07 -3.82
N PHE A 918 1.40 -21.27 -5.13
CA PHE A 918 1.97 -20.37 -6.13
C PHE A 918 0.83 -19.81 -6.99
N VAL A 919 0.59 -18.50 -6.92
CA VAL A 919 -0.46 -17.79 -7.66
C VAL A 919 0.18 -16.85 -8.66
N LYS A 920 -0.11 -17.03 -9.96
CA LYS A 920 0.43 -16.17 -11.03
C LYS A 920 1.96 -16.01 -10.97
N LEU A 921 2.68 -17.08 -10.63
CA LEU A 921 4.14 -17.05 -10.54
C LEU A 921 4.73 -16.94 -11.96
N SER A 922 5.66 -16.01 -12.18
CA SER A 922 6.50 -15.97 -13.38
C SER A 922 7.85 -16.58 -13.06
N ALA A 923 8.18 -17.75 -13.60
CA ALA A 923 9.40 -18.49 -13.29
C ALA A 923 9.99 -19.13 -14.55
N ARG A 924 10.10 -18.37 -15.65
CA ARG A 924 10.74 -18.85 -16.89
C ARG A 924 12.18 -19.29 -16.61
N SER A 925 12.59 -20.40 -17.24
CA SER A 925 13.97 -20.92 -17.18
C SER A 925 14.46 -21.20 -15.75
N SER A 926 13.53 -21.45 -14.83
CA SER A 926 13.85 -21.75 -13.44
C SER A 926 14.23 -23.23 -13.25
N ARG A 927 14.95 -23.54 -12.18
CA ARG A 927 15.44 -24.89 -11.88
C ARG A 927 14.80 -25.43 -10.61
N TRP A 928 14.12 -26.55 -10.70
CA TRP A 928 13.42 -27.24 -9.61
C TRP A 928 13.93 -28.68 -9.43
N ASP A 929 15.14 -28.97 -9.92
CA ASP A 929 15.69 -30.32 -9.94
C ASP A 929 15.66 -30.96 -8.56
N GLU A 930 15.15 -32.19 -8.48
CA GLU A 930 15.08 -32.99 -7.25
C GLU A 930 14.23 -32.35 -6.12
N ALA A 931 13.43 -31.33 -6.41
CA ALA A 931 12.51 -30.74 -5.44
C ALA A 931 11.40 -31.72 -5.04
N VAL A 932 10.88 -31.56 -3.83
CA VAL A 932 9.80 -32.37 -3.26
C VAL A 932 8.60 -31.47 -3.00
N PHE A 933 7.47 -31.79 -3.64
CA PHE A 933 6.18 -31.15 -3.44
C PHE A 933 5.25 -32.09 -2.69
N ASP A 934 4.79 -31.68 -1.51
CA ASP A 934 3.72 -32.30 -0.75
C ASP A 934 2.56 -31.30 -0.62
N ARG A 935 1.37 -31.68 -1.10
CA ARG A 935 0.15 -30.87 -1.00
C ARG A 935 0.29 -29.44 -1.50
N SER A 936 1.15 -29.25 -2.49
CA SER A 936 1.49 -27.94 -3.07
C SER A 936 0.85 -27.71 -4.44
N THR A 937 0.49 -26.46 -4.73
CA THR A 937 -0.38 -26.09 -5.85
C THR A 937 0.10 -24.85 -6.59
N PHE A 938 0.09 -24.91 -7.92
CA PHE A 938 0.29 -23.77 -8.82
C PHE A 938 -1.04 -23.40 -9.49
N VAL A 939 -1.44 -22.13 -9.40
CA VAL A 939 -2.72 -21.58 -9.92
C VAL A 939 -2.53 -20.24 -10.61
N GLY A 940 -3.63 -19.70 -11.16
CA GLY A 940 -3.67 -18.35 -11.72
C GLY A 940 -2.86 -18.21 -13.01
N LYS A 941 -2.78 -19.26 -13.84
CA LYS A 941 -2.02 -19.25 -15.10
C LYS A 941 -0.54 -18.92 -14.91
N SER A 942 0.07 -19.51 -13.89
CA SER A 942 1.50 -19.38 -13.61
C SER A 942 2.35 -19.72 -14.84
N GLN A 943 3.40 -18.94 -15.08
CA GLN A 943 4.26 -18.99 -16.27
C GLN A 943 5.62 -19.60 -15.92
N LEU A 944 5.84 -20.89 -16.23
CA LEU A 944 7.10 -21.58 -15.96
C LEU A 944 7.78 -22.17 -17.23
N PRO A 945 7.68 -21.56 -18.42
CA PRO A 945 8.25 -22.17 -19.62
C PRO A 945 9.77 -22.35 -19.51
N GLU A 946 10.31 -23.34 -20.22
CA GLU A 946 11.75 -23.65 -20.29
C GLU A 946 12.38 -24.08 -18.95
N SER A 947 11.56 -24.38 -17.94
CA SER A 947 12.04 -24.72 -16.60
C SER A 947 12.42 -26.20 -16.46
N SER A 948 13.38 -26.48 -15.58
CA SER A 948 13.80 -27.85 -15.28
C SER A 948 13.12 -28.38 -14.02
N PHE A 949 12.44 -29.52 -14.13
CA PHE A 949 11.80 -30.28 -13.05
C PHE A 949 12.37 -31.71 -12.98
N LYS A 950 13.67 -31.86 -13.27
CA LYS A 950 14.29 -33.17 -13.37
C LYS A 950 14.29 -33.86 -12.00
N GLY A 951 13.77 -35.08 -11.93
CA GLY A 951 13.83 -35.88 -10.71
C GLY A 951 12.97 -35.36 -9.55
N ILE A 952 12.00 -34.47 -9.80
CA ILE A 952 11.08 -34.01 -8.75
C ILE A 952 10.26 -35.18 -8.19
N ARG A 953 9.74 -34.99 -6.97
CA ARG A 953 8.74 -35.87 -6.36
C ARG A 953 7.51 -35.04 -6.02
N MET A 954 6.35 -35.46 -6.51
CA MET A 954 5.05 -34.88 -6.18
C MET A 954 4.23 -35.84 -5.32
N LEU A 955 3.60 -35.31 -4.28
CA LEU A 955 2.69 -36.01 -3.38
C LEU A 955 1.45 -35.14 -3.22
N VAL A 956 0.34 -35.52 -3.87
CA VAL A 956 -0.93 -34.78 -3.81
C VAL A 956 -0.74 -33.31 -4.23
N SER A 957 -0.03 -33.08 -5.34
CA SER A 957 0.31 -31.73 -5.82
C SER A 957 -0.27 -31.45 -7.20
N SER A 958 -0.50 -30.16 -7.49
CA SER A 958 -1.22 -29.74 -8.68
C SER A 958 -0.59 -28.55 -9.41
N PHE A 959 -0.70 -28.59 -10.74
CA PHE A 959 -0.51 -27.49 -11.67
C PHE A 959 -1.83 -27.26 -12.38
N LEU A 960 -2.41 -26.08 -12.20
CA LEU A 960 -3.72 -25.71 -12.74
C LEU A 960 -3.55 -24.54 -13.70
N GLU A 961 -3.88 -24.78 -14.98
CA GLU A 961 -3.75 -23.84 -16.10
C GLU A 961 -2.34 -23.24 -16.28
N ALA A 962 -1.32 -23.93 -15.77
CA ALA A 962 0.05 -23.44 -15.82
C ALA A 962 0.65 -23.56 -17.24
N ASN A 963 1.51 -22.61 -17.59
CA ASN A 963 2.35 -22.72 -18.77
C ASN A 963 3.67 -23.42 -18.40
N LEU A 964 3.77 -24.68 -18.81
CA LEU A 964 4.89 -25.59 -18.62
C LEU A 964 5.55 -25.95 -19.97
N SER A 965 5.39 -25.12 -21.00
CA SER A 965 5.98 -25.39 -22.31
C SER A 965 7.51 -25.47 -22.25
N LEU A 966 8.10 -26.39 -23.01
CA LEU A 966 9.56 -26.63 -23.06
C LEU A 966 10.17 -27.07 -21.71
N CYS A 967 9.37 -27.52 -20.75
CA CYS A 967 9.88 -27.98 -19.47
C CYS A 967 10.53 -29.37 -19.53
N CYS A 968 11.40 -29.66 -18.55
CA CYS A 968 12.07 -30.96 -18.43
C CYS A 968 11.66 -31.69 -17.13
N PHE A 969 10.82 -32.71 -17.24
CA PHE A 969 10.39 -33.58 -16.14
C PHE A 969 11.11 -34.93 -16.11
N ARG A 970 12.29 -35.09 -16.74
CA ARG A 970 12.95 -36.40 -16.82
C ARG A 970 13.18 -37.05 -15.47
N LYS A 971 12.93 -38.36 -15.39
CA LYS A 971 13.11 -39.18 -14.18
C LYS A 971 12.31 -38.67 -12.97
N SER A 972 11.28 -37.87 -13.18
CA SER A 972 10.41 -37.39 -12.12
C SER A 972 9.47 -38.48 -11.62
N ASP A 973 9.02 -38.33 -10.39
CA ASP A 973 7.95 -39.11 -9.80
C ASP A 973 6.76 -38.18 -9.55
N VAL A 974 5.81 -38.19 -10.48
CA VAL A 974 4.61 -37.35 -10.51
C VAL A 974 3.34 -38.19 -10.39
N ARG A 975 3.42 -39.31 -9.66
CA ARG A 975 2.27 -40.18 -9.39
C ARG A 975 1.15 -39.41 -8.70
N ASP A 976 -0.08 -39.65 -9.16
CA ASP A 976 -1.28 -38.96 -8.67
C ASP A 976 -1.20 -37.41 -8.78
N GLY A 977 -0.25 -36.88 -9.57
CA GLY A 977 -0.11 -35.44 -9.81
C GLY A 977 -1.19 -34.91 -10.75
N LEU A 978 -1.64 -33.68 -10.51
CA LEU A 978 -2.66 -33.01 -11.31
C LEU A 978 -2.03 -31.96 -12.22
N PHE A 979 -2.25 -32.06 -13.52
CA PHE A 979 -1.85 -31.13 -14.58
C PHE A 979 -3.10 -30.80 -15.40
N LEU A 980 -3.96 -29.92 -14.87
CA LEU A 980 -5.25 -29.61 -15.49
C LEU A 980 -5.12 -28.37 -16.36
N GLY A 981 -5.58 -28.43 -17.62
CA GLY A 981 -5.59 -27.29 -18.53
C GLY A 981 -4.21 -26.66 -18.80
N CYS A 982 -3.13 -27.43 -18.60
CA CYS A 982 -1.77 -26.89 -18.70
C CYS A 982 -1.30 -26.79 -20.16
N ASN A 983 -0.55 -25.73 -20.48
CA ASN A 983 0.23 -25.71 -21.72
C ASN A 983 1.55 -26.45 -21.48
N MET A 984 1.70 -27.64 -22.05
CA MET A 984 2.88 -28.48 -21.87
C MET A 984 3.53 -28.80 -23.23
N GLN A 985 3.43 -27.92 -24.21
CA GLN A 985 4.04 -28.16 -25.53
C GLN A 985 5.54 -28.42 -25.43
N SER A 986 6.03 -29.43 -26.15
CA SER A 986 7.45 -29.80 -26.21
C SER A 986 8.07 -30.12 -24.84
N THR A 987 7.28 -30.68 -23.91
CA THR A 987 7.76 -31.04 -22.57
C THR A 987 8.38 -32.44 -22.56
N ASP A 988 9.45 -32.62 -21.78
CA ASP A 988 10.21 -33.88 -21.72
C ASP A 988 9.92 -34.68 -20.44
N PHE A 989 9.13 -35.75 -20.55
CA PHE A 989 8.74 -36.66 -19.47
C PHE A 989 9.49 -38.00 -19.47
N ARG A 990 10.60 -38.10 -20.20
CA ARG A 990 11.25 -39.39 -20.42
C ARG A 990 11.65 -40.09 -19.13
N VAL A 991 11.33 -41.39 -19.08
CA VAL A 991 11.67 -42.30 -17.98
C VAL A 991 11.12 -41.82 -16.62
N SER A 992 10.00 -41.10 -16.64
CA SER A 992 9.30 -40.63 -15.43
C SER A 992 8.22 -41.61 -14.98
N ARG A 993 7.77 -41.46 -13.73
CA ARG A 993 6.63 -42.19 -13.18
C ARG A 993 5.46 -41.23 -13.07
N ALA A 994 4.42 -41.45 -13.87
CA ALA A 994 3.22 -40.63 -13.95
C ALA A 994 1.96 -41.49 -13.82
N ARG A 995 2.05 -42.59 -13.07
CA ARG A 995 0.91 -43.48 -12.79
C ARG A 995 -0.20 -42.68 -12.10
N LYS A 996 -1.43 -42.81 -12.61
CA LYS A 996 -2.63 -42.09 -12.15
C LYS A 996 -2.52 -40.56 -12.23
N ALA A 997 -1.51 -40.02 -12.90
CA ALA A 997 -1.44 -38.58 -13.12
C ALA A 997 -2.59 -38.13 -14.03
N VAL A 998 -3.03 -36.88 -13.83
CA VAL A 998 -4.15 -36.29 -14.56
C VAL A 998 -3.61 -35.17 -15.45
N PHE A 999 -3.78 -35.30 -16.76
CA PHE A 999 -3.38 -34.36 -17.82
C PHE A 999 -4.59 -33.84 -18.60
N ASN A 1000 -5.78 -33.86 -17.99
CA ASN A 1000 -7.01 -33.50 -18.69
C ASN A 1000 -6.93 -32.07 -19.26
N GLU A 1001 -7.48 -31.89 -20.46
CA GLU A 1001 -7.59 -30.59 -21.15
C GLU A 1001 -6.23 -29.88 -21.37
N SER A 1002 -5.12 -30.59 -21.20
CA SER A 1002 -3.78 -30.05 -21.37
C SER A 1002 -3.30 -30.16 -22.82
N ASP A 1003 -2.45 -29.23 -23.22
CA ASP A 1003 -1.78 -29.22 -24.52
C ASP A 1003 -0.42 -29.93 -24.40
N LEU A 1004 -0.34 -31.15 -24.92
CA LEU A 1004 0.82 -32.03 -24.83
C LEU A 1004 1.61 -32.06 -26.15
N ARG A 1005 1.28 -31.23 -27.15
CA ARG A 1005 1.85 -31.35 -28.49
C ARG A 1005 3.38 -31.36 -28.49
N HIS A 1006 3.97 -32.23 -29.30
CA HIS A 1006 5.43 -32.40 -29.42
C HIS A 1006 6.15 -32.85 -28.13
N SER A 1007 5.42 -33.24 -27.08
CA SER A 1007 6.04 -33.73 -25.85
C SER A 1007 6.63 -35.14 -26.01
N ASP A 1008 7.58 -35.50 -25.15
CA ASP A 1008 8.27 -36.79 -25.17
C ASP A 1008 8.03 -37.56 -23.86
N PHE A 1009 7.19 -38.59 -23.93
CA PHE A 1009 6.88 -39.55 -22.86
C PHE A 1009 7.60 -40.89 -23.07
N PHE A 1010 8.77 -40.91 -23.73
CA PHE A 1010 9.48 -42.16 -23.96
C PHE A 1010 9.82 -42.90 -22.66
N GLY A 1011 9.37 -44.15 -22.56
CA GLY A 1011 9.58 -45.03 -21.41
C GLY A 1011 8.89 -44.57 -20.12
N THR A 1012 7.91 -43.67 -20.20
CA THR A 1012 7.18 -43.16 -19.04
C THR A 1012 6.12 -44.16 -18.58
N ASP A 1013 5.98 -44.35 -17.27
CA ASP A 1013 4.89 -45.10 -16.67
C ASP A 1013 3.65 -44.21 -16.54
N LEU A 1014 2.68 -44.36 -17.44
CA LEU A 1014 1.40 -43.63 -17.49
C LEU A 1014 0.22 -44.57 -17.15
N MET A 1015 0.46 -45.63 -16.37
CA MET A 1015 -0.61 -46.55 -16.00
C MET A 1015 -1.75 -45.81 -15.30
N GLU A 1016 -3.00 -46.08 -15.69
CA GLU A 1016 -4.19 -45.45 -15.12
C GLU A 1016 -4.24 -43.91 -15.22
N ALA A 1017 -3.36 -43.29 -16.02
CA ALA A 1017 -3.34 -41.85 -16.21
C ALA A 1017 -4.61 -41.35 -16.92
N GLN A 1018 -5.04 -40.13 -16.61
CA GLN A 1018 -6.18 -39.47 -17.24
C GLN A 1018 -5.66 -38.41 -18.21
N LEU A 1019 -6.02 -38.49 -19.49
CA LEU A 1019 -5.62 -37.55 -20.54
C LEU A 1019 -6.85 -37.06 -21.31
N ASN A 1020 -8.00 -36.94 -20.64
CA ASN A 1020 -9.28 -36.65 -21.29
C ASN A 1020 -9.24 -35.27 -21.98
N SER A 1021 -9.76 -35.19 -23.20
CA SER A 1021 -9.84 -33.94 -23.98
C SER A 1021 -8.50 -33.21 -24.14
N SER A 1022 -7.37 -33.90 -23.96
CA SER A 1022 -6.04 -33.32 -24.13
C SER A 1022 -5.63 -33.27 -25.61
N ASP A 1023 -4.74 -32.35 -25.96
CA ASP A 1023 -4.13 -32.30 -27.29
C ASP A 1023 -2.76 -32.99 -27.27
N ALA A 1024 -2.74 -34.27 -27.63
CA ALA A 1024 -1.55 -35.10 -27.69
C ALA A 1024 -1.01 -35.27 -29.12
N ARG A 1025 -1.33 -34.37 -30.06
CA ARG A 1025 -0.83 -34.48 -31.44
C ARG A 1025 0.69 -34.39 -31.50
N PHE A 1026 1.32 -35.22 -32.33
CA PHE A 1026 2.78 -35.28 -32.48
C PHE A 1026 3.55 -35.63 -31.18
N THR A 1027 2.87 -36.15 -30.16
CA THR A 1027 3.49 -36.56 -28.90
C THR A 1027 4.18 -37.92 -29.07
N SER A 1028 5.36 -38.12 -28.48
CA SER A 1028 6.02 -39.43 -28.45
C SER A 1028 5.63 -40.20 -27.20
N PHE A 1029 4.92 -41.32 -27.36
CA PHE A 1029 4.63 -42.29 -26.30
C PHE A 1029 5.45 -43.58 -26.46
N ARG A 1030 6.58 -43.51 -27.15
CA ARG A 1030 7.40 -44.69 -27.47
C ARG A 1030 7.81 -45.45 -26.22
N GLY A 1031 7.47 -46.74 -26.16
CA GLY A 1031 7.77 -47.58 -24.99
C GLY A 1031 7.10 -47.13 -23.68
N ALA A 1032 6.15 -46.19 -23.73
CA ALA A 1032 5.40 -45.76 -22.55
C ALA A 1032 4.37 -46.82 -22.15
N SER A 1033 4.06 -46.91 -20.86
CA SER A 1033 3.00 -47.78 -20.36
C SER A 1033 1.71 -46.98 -20.17
N LEU A 1034 0.76 -47.08 -21.09
CA LEU A 1034 -0.55 -46.44 -21.03
C LEU A 1034 -1.65 -47.41 -20.54
N TYR A 1035 -1.26 -48.48 -19.85
CA TYR A 1035 -2.19 -49.52 -19.44
C TYR A 1035 -3.30 -48.96 -18.53
N SER A 1036 -4.56 -49.20 -18.89
CA SER A 1036 -5.75 -48.61 -18.23
C SER A 1036 -5.80 -47.08 -18.20
N ALA A 1037 -5.01 -46.39 -19.03
CA ALA A 1037 -5.11 -44.95 -19.18
C ALA A 1037 -6.41 -44.56 -19.90
N ASN A 1038 -6.87 -43.33 -19.65
CA ASN A 1038 -8.09 -42.79 -20.25
C ASN A 1038 -7.75 -41.63 -21.19
N LEU A 1039 -7.92 -41.85 -22.49
CA LEU A 1039 -7.67 -40.87 -23.56
C LEU A 1039 -8.98 -40.47 -24.26
N ARG A 1040 -10.10 -40.46 -23.53
CA ARG A 1040 -11.39 -40.11 -24.10
C ARG A 1040 -11.40 -38.65 -24.56
N GLY A 1041 -11.81 -38.41 -25.81
CA GLY A 1041 -11.76 -37.08 -26.44
C GLY A 1041 -10.36 -36.52 -26.70
N ALA A 1042 -9.29 -37.26 -26.40
CA ALA A 1042 -7.92 -36.80 -26.62
C ALA A 1042 -7.56 -36.79 -28.11
N GLN A 1043 -6.89 -35.74 -28.59
CA GLN A 1043 -6.39 -35.65 -29.95
C GLN A 1043 -5.03 -36.33 -30.05
N VAL A 1044 -4.96 -37.53 -30.63
CA VAL A 1044 -3.72 -38.32 -30.74
C VAL A 1044 -3.18 -38.41 -32.17
N ALA A 1045 -3.59 -37.50 -33.05
CA ALA A 1045 -3.16 -37.52 -34.46
C ALA A 1045 -1.64 -37.36 -34.56
N SER A 1046 -1.01 -38.24 -35.34
CA SER A 1046 0.46 -38.27 -35.53
C SER A 1046 1.26 -38.51 -34.24
N ALA A 1047 0.64 -38.99 -33.15
CA ALA A 1047 1.37 -39.43 -31.97
C ALA A 1047 2.14 -40.73 -32.26
N ASP A 1048 3.35 -40.85 -31.74
CA ASP A 1048 4.19 -42.04 -31.89
C ASP A 1048 3.95 -43.01 -30.73
N LEU A 1049 3.17 -44.07 -31.00
CA LEU A 1049 2.82 -45.12 -30.04
C LEU A 1049 3.68 -46.38 -30.18
N THR A 1050 4.84 -46.29 -30.87
CA THR A 1050 5.69 -47.46 -31.13
C THR A 1050 6.12 -48.14 -29.82
N HIS A 1051 5.82 -49.42 -29.67
CA HIS A 1051 6.06 -50.21 -28.45
C HIS A 1051 5.35 -49.71 -27.18
N ALA A 1052 4.37 -48.81 -27.29
CA ALA A 1052 3.56 -48.40 -26.14
C ALA A 1052 2.64 -49.55 -25.68
N ASN A 1053 2.45 -49.70 -24.37
CA ASN A 1053 1.48 -50.64 -23.81
C ASN A 1053 0.10 -49.98 -23.70
N LEU A 1054 -0.82 -50.33 -24.60
CA LEU A 1054 -2.19 -49.80 -24.67
C LEU A 1054 -3.25 -50.74 -24.06
N GLY A 1055 -2.85 -51.71 -23.22
CA GLY A 1055 -3.78 -52.66 -22.63
C GLY A 1055 -4.83 -51.98 -21.76
N HIS A 1056 -6.12 -52.27 -21.99
CA HIS A 1056 -7.25 -51.64 -21.27
C HIS A 1056 -7.33 -50.10 -21.38
N THR A 1057 -6.60 -49.50 -22.31
CA THR A 1057 -6.64 -48.05 -22.54
C THR A 1057 -7.97 -47.65 -23.18
N LEU A 1058 -8.62 -46.61 -22.65
CA LEU A 1058 -9.85 -46.06 -23.23
C LEU A 1058 -9.50 -45.04 -24.31
N LEU A 1059 -9.93 -45.28 -25.53
CA LEU A 1059 -9.79 -44.39 -26.70
C LEU A 1059 -11.18 -44.20 -27.31
N GLU A 1060 -11.58 -42.94 -27.52
CA GLU A 1060 -12.81 -42.63 -28.26
C GLU A 1060 -12.44 -42.29 -29.70
N LEU A 1061 -12.98 -43.07 -30.64
CA LEU A 1061 -12.81 -42.78 -32.07
C LEU A 1061 -13.71 -41.59 -32.42
N PRO A 1062 -13.20 -40.55 -33.12
CA PRO A 1062 -14.05 -39.44 -33.56
C PRO A 1062 -15.20 -40.00 -34.38
N ALA A 1063 -16.43 -39.55 -34.07
CA ALA A 1063 -17.60 -39.86 -34.89
C ALA A 1063 -17.33 -39.36 -36.32
N SER A 1064 -17.45 -40.28 -37.28
CA SER A 1064 -17.15 -40.11 -38.70
C SER A 1064 -17.82 -38.92 -39.35
#